data_AF-A0A8J6NQU9-F1
#
_entry.id   AF-A0A8J6NQU9-F1
#
_cell.length_a   1.000
_cell.length_b   1.000
_cell.length_c   1.000
_cell.angle_alpha   90.00
_cell.angle_beta   90.00
_cell.angle_gamma   90.00
#
_symmetry.space_group_name_H-M   'P 1'
#
loop_
_entity.id
_entity.type
_entity.pdbx_description
1 polymer ?
#
loop_
_entity_poly.entity_id
_entity_poly.type
_entity_poly.pdbx_seq_one_letter_code
_entity_poly.pdbx_strand_id
1 'polypeptide(L)'
;MTTRRVLILAPVLLIFILLQSYFWVPTYEQQTRGNPQRLNEYIAGSIGDASLLNPILSADSASSTIESMVFEGLIDRDEQLRFRGRLATSWEVYEEAFFYVNESASIPGLGRAGPQEVANFLKTAKKNKDTTASGFQHSLGHITEISVIPPKNFTVIREEKDPAGKKTGVTFNISVATPARIKLILNRVDQDLFQNLTQLLGKDYFESFRSERFLSIDRRIDTEKLAAYARELLPATEHNPVLLFHLRPGVSFHDDHRFDAGDVKFTYEAIINPKNLSPRISDYEPVKAVEVIDPLTVRIVYKRLYSPAVGTWSMGILPEHLLNAQALEKEALRAGKDPRSFSMRQSSFNRHPTGCGPFKFRDWKSDQYIALDRFDGYWEGPANYQRYIYRIIPDLLTQEMEFYAGTIDSYGVQPHQVARLEKDIRYQSFSGTAFGYTYIGYNTRRKPFDDPRVRKALGMAIDMDKISRYVLYGQGEKITGPFVKQTDYYNHAIKPLTYDPQGALKLLAAAGWKRNPAGRLEKDGQTFKFTLITNSGNDLRKAILAIAQDAWKQIGIDVRTDLLEWSVFIQERVNKADFDALILGWQMGIDPDLYQIWHSSQTNPYQLNFVGFKNTEADDLIIRIRQEYDHGRQVEYCHKLHEIIAREQPYTFLYVGKWTAVLDKRIVLKTVDDAGNVRYTKIKPTKTGNYSFYFNKWVKLPQVPMMLDEG
;
A
#
# COMPACT_ATOMS: atom_id res chain seq x y z
N MET A 1 -9.77 -65.92 -19.06
CA MET A 1 -8.55 -65.31 -18.50
C MET A 1 -8.56 -65.52 -17.00
N THR A 2 -7.43 -65.92 -16.39
CA THR A 2 -7.33 -66.03 -14.93
C THR A 2 -7.34 -64.65 -14.28
N THR A 3 -7.97 -64.50 -13.12
CA THR A 3 -8.08 -63.24 -12.34
C THR A 3 -6.72 -62.56 -12.15
N ARG A 4 -5.66 -63.36 -12.03
CA ARG A 4 -4.26 -62.90 -11.93
C ARG A 4 -3.76 -62.17 -13.18
N ARG A 5 -4.19 -62.56 -14.39
CA ARG A 5 -3.82 -61.87 -15.64
C ARG A 5 -4.57 -60.54 -15.78
N VAL A 6 -5.83 -60.47 -15.34
CA VAL A 6 -6.62 -59.24 -15.37
C VAL A 6 -6.04 -58.20 -14.42
N LEU A 7 -5.63 -58.61 -13.21
CA LEU A 7 -4.99 -57.73 -12.23
C LEU A 7 -3.61 -57.20 -12.64
N ILE A 8 -2.91 -57.86 -13.56
CA ILE A 8 -1.62 -57.39 -14.10
C ILE A 8 -1.81 -56.59 -15.39
N LEU A 9 -2.68 -57.04 -16.30
CA LEU A 9 -2.87 -56.40 -17.60
C LEU A 9 -3.68 -55.11 -17.50
N ALA A 10 -4.65 -55.00 -16.60
CA ALA A 10 -5.47 -53.79 -16.48
C ALA A 10 -4.65 -52.54 -16.06
N PRO A 11 -3.76 -52.60 -15.03
CA PRO A 11 -2.89 -51.47 -14.70
C PRO A 11 -1.90 -51.15 -15.80
N VAL A 12 -1.32 -52.16 -16.47
CA VAL A 12 -0.36 -51.96 -17.56
C VAL A 12 -1.04 -51.29 -18.76
N LEU A 13 -2.25 -51.72 -19.12
CA LEU A 13 -3.06 -51.10 -20.18
C LEU A 13 -3.42 -49.66 -19.80
N LEU A 14 -3.81 -49.42 -18.55
CA LEU A 14 -4.10 -48.07 -18.04
C LEU A 14 -2.85 -47.17 -18.11
N ILE A 15 -1.68 -47.68 -17.71
CA ILE A 15 -0.39 -46.97 -17.83
C ILE A 15 -0.09 -46.67 -19.31
N PHE A 16 -0.33 -47.61 -20.22
CA PHE A 16 -0.10 -47.40 -21.65
C PHE A 16 -1.06 -46.36 -22.25
N ILE A 17 -2.33 -46.36 -21.84
CA ILE A 17 -3.33 -45.36 -22.23
C ILE A 17 -2.96 -43.97 -21.69
N LEU A 18 -2.52 -43.89 -20.43
CA LEU A 18 -2.06 -42.65 -19.81
C LEU A 18 -0.77 -42.14 -20.47
N LEU A 19 0.17 -43.02 -20.80
CA LEU A 19 1.38 -42.67 -21.57
C LEU A 19 1.06 -42.20 -22.98
N GLN A 20 0.13 -42.84 -23.69
CA GLN A 20 -0.36 -42.36 -24.99
C GLN A 20 -1.01 -40.98 -24.87
N SER A 21 -1.79 -40.73 -23.81
CA SER A 21 -2.44 -39.44 -23.58
C SER A 21 -1.42 -38.31 -23.39
N TYR A 22 -0.26 -38.60 -22.80
CA TYR A 22 0.84 -37.65 -22.65
C TYR A 22 1.40 -37.18 -24.00
N PHE A 23 1.45 -38.07 -25.01
CA PHE A 23 1.88 -37.71 -26.38
C PHE A 23 0.79 -37.02 -27.21
N TRP A 24 -0.46 -36.99 -26.73
CA TRP A 24 -1.60 -36.35 -27.40
C TRP A 24 -1.95 -34.97 -26.82
N VAL A 25 -1.34 -34.56 -25.69
CA VAL A 25 -1.47 -33.18 -25.22
C VAL A 25 -0.72 -32.27 -26.20
N PRO A 26 -1.42 -31.42 -26.98
CA PRO A 26 -0.76 -30.63 -28.01
C PRO A 26 0.21 -29.64 -27.36
N THR A 27 1.44 -29.57 -27.86
CA THR A 27 2.38 -28.52 -27.47
C THR A 27 1.83 -27.16 -27.88
N TYR A 28 2.31 -26.06 -27.28
CA TYR A 28 1.82 -24.73 -27.66
C TYR A 28 1.97 -24.42 -29.15
N GLU A 29 3.03 -24.90 -29.81
CA GLU A 29 3.18 -24.75 -31.27
C GLU A 29 2.05 -25.46 -32.02
N GLN A 30 1.60 -26.62 -31.54
CA GLN A 30 0.45 -27.32 -32.09
C GLN A 30 -0.87 -26.63 -31.74
N GLN A 31 -1.00 -26.07 -30.52
CA GLN A 31 -2.18 -25.30 -30.10
C GLN A 31 -2.33 -24.00 -30.89
N THR A 32 -1.24 -23.26 -31.17
CA THR A 32 -1.27 -22.03 -31.97
C THR A 32 -1.41 -22.27 -33.47
N ARG A 33 -0.89 -23.39 -33.98
CA ARG A 33 -1.21 -23.87 -35.34
C ARG A 33 -2.69 -24.25 -35.48
N GLY A 34 -3.30 -24.83 -34.44
CA GLY A 34 -4.73 -25.16 -34.40
C GLY A 34 -5.65 -23.99 -34.03
N ASN A 35 -5.15 -23.00 -33.28
CA ASN A 35 -5.87 -21.81 -32.83
C ASN A 35 -4.96 -20.56 -32.83
N PRO A 36 -4.87 -19.83 -33.96
CA PRO A 36 -4.09 -18.61 -34.06
C PRO A 36 -4.49 -17.50 -33.07
N GLN A 37 -5.73 -17.52 -32.55
CA GLN A 37 -6.20 -16.50 -31.60
C GLN A 37 -5.45 -16.53 -30.27
N ARG A 38 -4.80 -17.64 -29.90
CA ARG A 38 -4.04 -17.76 -28.65
C ARG A 38 -2.84 -16.80 -28.57
N LEU A 39 -2.34 -16.30 -29.71
CA LEU A 39 -1.30 -15.27 -29.75
C LEU A 39 -1.81 -13.89 -29.31
N ASN A 40 -3.13 -13.67 -29.37
CA ASN A 40 -3.78 -12.42 -28.99
C ASN A 40 -4.28 -12.42 -27.54
N GLU A 41 -4.05 -13.51 -26.80
CA GLU A 41 -4.44 -13.64 -25.40
C GLU A 41 -3.18 -13.75 -24.53
N TYR A 42 -3.19 -13.06 -23.40
CA TYR A 42 -2.21 -13.25 -22.33
C TYR A 42 -2.90 -13.93 -21.15
N ILE A 43 -2.39 -15.08 -20.73
CA ILE A 43 -2.98 -15.89 -19.66
C ILE A 43 -2.01 -15.99 -18.49
N ALA A 44 -2.33 -15.36 -17.36
CA ALA A 44 -1.56 -15.41 -16.12
C ALA A 44 -2.14 -16.47 -15.17
N GLY A 45 -1.30 -17.39 -14.68
CA GLY A 45 -1.65 -18.31 -13.60
C GLY A 45 -1.52 -17.65 -12.23
N SER A 46 -2.50 -17.90 -11.35
CA SER A 46 -2.54 -17.39 -9.98
C SER A 46 -2.87 -18.49 -8.99
N ILE A 47 -2.25 -18.45 -7.80
CA ILE A 47 -2.58 -19.37 -6.69
C ILE A 47 -3.81 -18.94 -5.89
N GLY A 48 -4.34 -17.74 -6.12
CA GLY A 48 -5.49 -17.20 -5.38
C GLY A 48 -6.40 -16.34 -6.25
N ASP A 49 -7.70 -16.37 -5.94
CA ASP A 49 -8.70 -15.50 -6.56
C ASP A 49 -8.66 -14.08 -5.95
N ALA A 50 -9.20 -13.11 -6.67
CA ALA A 50 -9.41 -11.76 -6.14
C ALA A 50 -10.48 -11.80 -5.04
N SER A 51 -10.39 -10.89 -4.06
CA SER A 51 -11.42 -10.78 -3.02
C SER A 51 -12.55 -9.84 -3.45
N LEU A 52 -12.20 -8.74 -4.14
CA LEU A 52 -13.08 -7.77 -4.75
C LEU A 52 -12.27 -6.92 -5.75
N LEU A 53 -12.90 -6.27 -6.71
CA LEU A 53 -12.25 -5.42 -7.72
C LEU A 53 -12.64 -3.96 -7.55
N ASN A 54 -12.09 -3.32 -6.52
CA ASN A 54 -12.29 -1.91 -6.25
C ASN A 54 -11.04 -1.35 -5.52
N PRO A 55 -10.26 -0.48 -6.17
CA PRO A 55 -8.94 -0.06 -5.69
C PRO A 55 -8.97 0.65 -4.34
N ILE A 56 -10.09 1.29 -3.98
CA ILE A 56 -10.20 1.98 -2.69
C ILE A 56 -10.57 1.03 -1.54
N LEU A 57 -10.98 -0.20 -1.83
CA LEU A 57 -11.47 -1.17 -0.84
C LEU A 57 -10.57 -2.40 -0.69
N SER A 58 -9.83 -2.75 -1.74
CA SER A 58 -8.97 -3.94 -1.78
C SER A 58 -7.67 -3.72 -1.00
N ALA A 59 -7.14 -4.81 -0.45
CA ALA A 59 -5.89 -4.82 0.32
C ALA A 59 -5.06 -6.11 0.08
N ASP A 60 -5.32 -6.80 -1.03
CA ASP A 60 -4.69 -8.07 -1.38
C ASP A 60 -4.16 -8.02 -2.82
N SER A 61 -3.07 -8.76 -3.08
CA SER A 61 -2.35 -8.68 -4.34
C SER A 61 -3.09 -9.29 -5.53
N ALA A 62 -3.99 -10.26 -5.31
CA ALA A 62 -4.74 -10.85 -6.41
C ALA A 62 -5.71 -9.83 -6.99
N SER A 63 -6.41 -9.11 -6.12
CA SER A 63 -7.27 -7.98 -6.49
C SER A 63 -6.48 -6.88 -7.20
N SER A 64 -5.37 -6.43 -6.59
CA SER A 64 -4.56 -5.33 -7.16
C SER A 64 -3.95 -5.65 -8.52
N THR A 65 -3.63 -6.91 -8.81
CA THR A 65 -3.13 -7.34 -10.12
C THR A 65 -4.16 -7.07 -11.21
N ILE A 66 -5.44 -7.38 -10.96
CA ILE A 66 -6.53 -7.12 -11.90
C ILE A 66 -6.84 -5.62 -11.97
N GLU A 67 -6.93 -4.96 -10.82
CA GLU A 67 -7.24 -3.53 -10.73
C GLU A 67 -6.24 -2.69 -11.54
N SER A 68 -4.95 -3.05 -11.53
CA SER A 68 -3.91 -2.38 -12.32
C SER A 68 -4.11 -2.46 -13.85
N MET A 69 -4.95 -3.38 -14.34
CA MET A 69 -5.32 -3.48 -15.76
C MET A 69 -6.59 -2.69 -16.11
N VAL A 70 -7.42 -2.39 -15.10
CA VAL A 70 -8.76 -1.83 -15.28
C VAL A 70 -8.82 -0.34 -14.92
N PHE A 71 -8.06 0.10 -13.91
CA PHE A 71 -8.08 1.47 -13.38
C PHE A 71 -6.79 2.21 -13.66
N GLU A 72 -6.86 3.54 -13.67
CA GLU A 72 -5.70 4.44 -13.76
C GLU A 72 -5.72 5.44 -12.61
N GLY A 73 -4.53 5.80 -12.13
CA GLY A 73 -4.34 6.91 -11.19
C GLY A 73 -4.02 8.22 -11.90
N LEU A 74 -3.90 9.31 -11.14
CA LEU A 74 -3.47 10.59 -11.71
C LEU A 74 -2.02 10.55 -12.19
N ILE A 75 -1.18 9.84 -11.44
CA ILE A 75 0.24 9.68 -11.67
C ILE A 75 0.68 8.25 -11.37
N ASP A 76 1.89 7.91 -11.75
CA ASP A 76 2.62 6.74 -11.28
C ASP A 76 4.13 7.05 -11.28
N ARG A 77 4.98 6.02 -11.20
CA ARG A 77 6.44 6.16 -11.30
C ARG A 77 6.98 5.54 -12.58
N ASP A 78 7.91 6.23 -13.22
CA ASP A 78 8.65 5.73 -14.37
C ASP A 78 9.69 4.66 -14.00
N GLU A 79 10.40 4.13 -14.99
CA GLU A 79 11.43 3.10 -14.77
C GLU A 79 12.60 3.56 -13.89
N GLN A 80 12.78 4.89 -13.76
CA GLN A 80 13.79 5.54 -12.95
C GLN A 80 13.24 6.01 -11.60
N LEU A 81 12.03 5.59 -11.23
CA LEU A 81 11.32 5.91 -9.98
C LEU A 81 10.89 7.37 -9.82
N ARG A 82 10.93 8.15 -10.90
CA ARG A 82 10.43 9.53 -10.91
C ARG A 82 8.94 9.51 -11.17
N PHE A 83 8.22 10.45 -10.55
CA PHE A 83 6.79 10.60 -10.85
C PHE A 83 6.60 10.98 -12.32
N ARG A 84 5.62 10.34 -12.97
CA ARG A 84 5.16 10.69 -14.32
C ARG A 84 3.62 10.80 -14.33
N GLY A 85 3.11 11.60 -15.26
CA GLY A 85 1.67 11.79 -15.44
C GLY A 85 0.99 10.59 -16.09
N ARG A 86 -0.21 10.26 -15.60
CA ARG A 86 -1.13 9.27 -16.18
C ARG A 86 -2.40 9.98 -16.64
N LEU A 87 -3.45 9.95 -15.81
CA LEU A 87 -4.65 10.77 -16.01
C LEU A 87 -4.38 12.27 -15.81
N ALA A 88 -3.32 12.64 -15.10
CA ALA A 88 -2.79 14.00 -15.10
C ALA A 88 -1.68 14.17 -16.14
N THR A 89 -1.66 15.31 -16.82
CA THR A 89 -0.60 15.71 -17.77
C THR A 89 0.54 16.46 -17.07
N SER A 90 0.22 17.21 -16.02
CA SER A 90 1.17 17.93 -15.19
C SER A 90 0.57 18.20 -13.81
N TRP A 91 1.41 18.62 -12.87
CA TRP A 91 0.98 19.10 -11.56
C TRP A 91 1.94 20.13 -10.99
N GLU A 92 1.43 20.97 -10.11
CA GLU A 92 2.19 21.93 -9.31
C GLU A 92 2.11 21.55 -7.84
N VAL A 93 3.22 21.77 -7.13
CA VAL A 93 3.30 21.59 -5.67
C VAL A 93 3.74 22.91 -5.06
N TYR A 94 2.86 23.52 -4.29
CA TYR A 94 3.10 24.81 -3.66
C TYR A 94 2.49 24.81 -2.26
N GLU A 95 2.63 25.91 -1.51
CA GLU A 95 2.07 25.99 -0.17
C GLU A 95 1.34 27.31 0.07
N GLU A 96 0.19 27.21 0.73
CA GLU A 96 -0.48 28.34 1.36
C GLU A 96 -0.26 28.26 2.87
N ALA A 97 0.68 29.05 3.38
CA ALA A 97 0.98 29.11 4.79
C ALA A 97 0.25 30.28 5.46
N PHE A 98 -0.23 30.08 6.68
CA PHE A 98 -0.96 31.09 7.42
C PHE A 98 -0.42 31.22 8.84
N PHE A 99 -0.39 32.43 9.37
CA PHE A 99 -0.23 32.65 10.80
C PHE A 99 -1.09 33.79 11.30
N TYR A 100 -1.55 33.71 12.54
CA TYR A 100 -2.33 34.78 13.17
C TYR A 100 -1.41 35.93 13.61
N VAL A 101 -1.88 37.16 13.41
CA VAL A 101 -1.16 38.35 13.88
C VAL A 101 -1.25 38.41 15.41
N ASN A 102 -0.10 38.30 16.07
CA ASN A 102 0.00 38.41 17.52
C ASN A 102 0.33 39.84 17.93
N GLU A 103 -0.68 40.70 18.03
CA GLU A 103 -0.53 42.12 18.39
C GLU A 103 0.02 42.33 19.82
N SER A 104 -0.03 41.29 20.66
CA SER A 104 0.51 41.35 22.02
C SER A 104 2.02 41.13 22.09
N ALA A 105 2.59 40.43 21.09
CA ALA A 105 4.02 40.18 20.98
C ALA A 105 4.76 41.39 20.40
N SER A 106 5.96 41.63 20.92
CA SER A 106 6.85 42.69 20.40
C SER A 106 7.79 42.10 19.36
N ILE A 107 7.73 42.60 18.13
CA ILE A 107 8.60 42.20 17.02
C ILE A 107 9.93 42.98 17.10
N PRO A 108 11.10 42.32 17.03
CA PRO A 108 12.39 43.01 17.00
C PRO A 108 12.47 44.08 15.89
N GLY A 109 12.79 45.31 16.27
CA GLY A 109 12.91 46.45 15.34
C GLY A 109 11.58 47.08 14.88
N LEU A 110 10.43 46.48 15.20
CA LEU A 110 9.10 47.00 14.84
C LEU A 110 8.22 47.31 16.06
N GLY A 111 8.44 46.63 17.19
CA GLY A 111 7.58 46.73 18.38
C GLY A 111 6.29 45.93 18.23
N ARG A 112 5.22 46.34 18.92
CA ARG A 112 3.89 45.77 18.69
C ARG A 112 3.33 46.33 17.38
N ALA A 113 2.86 45.44 16.53
CA ALA A 113 2.49 45.80 15.16
C ALA A 113 1.14 45.19 14.78
N GLY A 114 0.35 45.97 14.04
CA GLY A 114 -0.90 45.52 13.44
C GLY A 114 -0.68 44.71 12.16
N PRO A 115 -1.75 44.16 11.57
CA PRO A 115 -1.65 43.22 10.45
C PRO A 115 -0.93 43.76 9.21
N GLN A 116 -1.21 45.03 8.85
CA GLN A 116 -0.58 45.66 7.68
C GLN A 116 0.90 45.96 7.90
N GLU A 117 1.28 46.33 9.12
CA GLU A 117 2.67 46.59 9.50
C GLU A 117 3.50 45.30 9.45
N VAL A 118 2.97 44.20 10.00
CA VAL A 118 3.60 42.87 9.90
C VAL A 118 3.77 42.45 8.43
N ALA A 119 2.75 42.60 7.60
CA ALA A 119 2.82 42.26 6.18
C ALA A 119 3.88 43.10 5.44
N ASN A 120 3.94 44.42 5.71
CA ASN A 120 4.92 45.32 5.11
C ASN A 120 6.35 45.03 5.59
N PHE A 121 6.50 44.63 6.85
CA PHE A 121 7.77 44.23 7.43
C PHE A 121 8.33 42.98 6.74
N LEU A 122 7.49 41.95 6.54
CA LEU A 122 7.87 40.76 5.76
C LEU A 122 8.24 41.10 4.32
N LYS A 123 7.46 41.98 3.66
CA LYS A 123 7.76 42.44 2.29
C LYS A 123 9.10 43.17 2.20
N THR A 124 9.44 43.97 3.21
CA THR A 124 10.73 44.67 3.31
C THR A 124 11.87 43.69 3.55
N ALA A 125 11.71 42.76 4.49
CA ALA A 125 12.69 41.72 4.77
C ALA A 125 12.98 40.87 3.52
N LYS A 126 11.96 40.52 2.74
CA LYS A 126 12.12 39.79 1.46
C LYS A 126 12.96 40.58 0.42
N LYS A 127 12.91 41.91 0.42
CA LYS A 127 13.69 42.75 -0.51
C LYS A 127 15.15 42.89 -0.09
N ASN A 128 15.43 42.87 1.21
CA ASN A 128 16.76 43.00 1.76
C ASN A 128 17.48 41.64 1.76
N LYS A 129 18.23 41.36 0.69
CA LYS A 129 19.10 40.17 0.56
C LYS A 129 20.36 40.28 1.41
N ASP A 130 20.24 40.53 2.71
CA ASP A 130 21.43 40.54 3.57
C ASP A 130 21.83 39.09 3.94
N THR A 131 23.06 38.73 3.58
CA THR A 131 23.51 37.35 3.24
C THR A 131 23.99 36.49 4.42
N THR A 132 23.58 36.73 5.66
CA THR A 132 24.23 36.11 6.84
C THR A 132 23.47 34.98 7.53
N ALA A 133 22.19 34.71 7.19
CA ALA A 133 21.43 33.57 7.73
C ALA A 133 20.83 32.72 6.60
N SER A 134 21.46 31.58 6.30
CA SER A 134 21.15 30.77 5.10
C SER A 134 19.73 30.21 5.07
N GLY A 135 19.23 29.67 6.19
CA GLY A 135 17.88 29.08 6.28
C GLY A 135 16.74 30.10 6.20
N PHE A 136 16.86 31.21 6.94
CA PHE A 136 15.85 32.27 6.95
C PHE A 136 15.70 32.97 5.59
N GLN A 137 16.82 33.35 4.97
CA GLN A 137 16.79 33.96 3.65
C GLN A 137 16.27 32.99 2.58
N HIS A 138 16.52 31.68 2.75
CA HIS A 138 15.96 30.65 1.88
C HIS A 138 14.42 30.61 1.97
N SER A 139 13.84 30.57 3.18
CA SER A 139 12.38 30.61 3.37
C SER A 139 11.74 31.88 2.80
N LEU A 140 12.32 33.07 3.07
CA LEU A 140 11.83 34.33 2.48
C LEU A 140 11.91 34.36 0.95
N GLY A 141 12.90 33.68 0.37
CA GLY A 141 13.08 33.52 -1.07
C GLY A 141 11.89 32.83 -1.73
N HIS A 142 11.34 31.80 -1.08
CA HIS A 142 10.23 30.98 -1.60
C HIS A 142 8.86 31.64 -1.51
N ILE A 143 8.68 32.62 -0.62
CA ILE A 143 7.42 33.37 -0.51
C ILE A 143 7.24 34.22 -1.77
N THR A 144 6.20 33.96 -2.54
CA THR A 144 5.84 34.69 -3.76
C THR A 144 4.80 35.78 -3.51
N GLU A 145 3.88 35.56 -2.57
CA GLU A 145 2.82 36.51 -2.22
C GLU A 145 2.66 36.63 -0.70
N ILE A 146 2.36 37.86 -0.24
CA ILE A 146 2.05 38.18 1.16
C ILE A 146 0.78 39.04 1.18
N SER A 147 -0.27 38.53 1.81
CA SER A 147 -1.55 39.22 1.95
C SER A 147 -2.11 39.13 3.38
N VAL A 148 -2.93 40.11 3.75
CA VAL A 148 -3.62 40.14 5.04
C VAL A 148 -5.02 39.58 4.84
N ILE A 149 -5.39 38.59 5.65
CA ILE A 149 -6.75 38.05 5.72
C ILE A 149 -7.43 38.71 6.92
N PRO A 150 -8.59 39.38 6.73
CA PRO A 150 -9.27 40.07 7.79
C PRO A 150 -9.83 39.10 8.86
N PRO A 151 -10.09 39.60 10.08
CA PRO A 151 -10.78 38.86 11.14
C PRO A 151 -12.07 38.22 10.63
N LYS A 152 -12.37 37.01 11.09
CA LYS A 152 -13.60 36.30 10.76
C LYS A 152 -14.20 35.64 12.00
N ASN A 153 -15.52 35.71 12.11
CA ASN A 153 -16.27 35.00 13.14
C ASN A 153 -16.94 33.76 12.52
N PHE A 154 -16.89 32.63 13.22
CA PHE A 154 -17.62 31.43 12.85
C PHE A 154 -17.97 30.60 14.08
N THR A 155 -18.92 29.69 13.92
CA THR A 155 -19.33 28.76 14.98
C THR A 155 -18.98 27.34 14.58
N VAL A 156 -18.40 26.60 15.51
CA VAL A 156 -18.10 25.18 15.36
C VAL A 156 -19.01 24.39 16.29
N ILE A 157 -19.70 23.39 15.74
CA ILE A 157 -20.49 22.45 16.53
C ILE A 157 -19.56 21.28 16.92
N ARG A 158 -19.53 20.95 18.21
CA ARG A 158 -18.79 19.80 18.76
C ARG A 158 -19.75 18.84 19.42
N GLU A 159 -19.50 17.54 19.25
CA GLU A 159 -20.20 16.46 19.94
C GLU A 159 -19.20 15.72 20.85
N GLU A 160 -19.46 15.70 22.16
CA GLU A 160 -18.69 14.90 23.12
C GLU A 160 -19.48 13.64 23.51
N LYS A 161 -18.85 12.47 23.44
CA LYS A 161 -19.43 11.23 23.98
C LYS A 161 -19.49 11.31 25.50
N ASP A 162 -20.61 10.88 26.09
CA ASP A 162 -20.77 10.77 27.54
C ASP A 162 -19.68 9.85 28.12
N PRO A 163 -18.95 10.25 29.20
CA PRO A 163 -18.00 9.40 29.90
C PRO A 163 -18.55 8.01 30.30
N ALA A 164 -19.86 7.85 30.44
CA ALA A 164 -20.51 6.58 30.80
C ALA A 164 -20.85 5.66 29.59
N GLY A 165 -20.57 6.08 28.36
CA GLY A 165 -20.73 5.23 27.17
C GLY A 165 -22.17 4.84 26.81
N LYS A 166 -23.20 5.49 27.38
CA LYS A 166 -24.61 5.33 26.96
C LYS A 166 -25.08 6.53 26.13
N LYS A 167 -25.91 6.20 25.13
CA LYS A 167 -26.48 6.96 24.00
C LYS A 167 -26.60 8.51 24.13
N THR A 168 -26.32 9.15 22.98
CA THR A 168 -26.33 10.58 22.58
C THR A 168 -25.26 11.46 23.22
N GLY A 169 -24.27 11.86 22.42
CA GLY A 169 -23.25 12.81 22.86
C GLY A 169 -23.85 14.20 23.14
N VAL A 170 -23.22 14.96 24.03
CA VAL A 170 -23.61 16.34 24.29
C VAL A 170 -23.05 17.21 23.19
N THR A 171 -23.92 17.77 22.35
CA THR A 171 -23.56 18.77 21.35
C THR A 171 -23.52 20.17 21.95
N PHE A 172 -22.49 20.94 21.63
CA PHE A 172 -22.37 22.34 22.02
C PHE A 172 -21.65 23.17 20.96
N ASN A 173 -21.88 24.48 21.02
CA ASN A 173 -21.30 25.44 20.08
C ASN A 173 -20.04 26.06 20.68
N ILE A 174 -19.04 26.22 19.82
CA ILE A 174 -17.85 27.02 20.07
C ILE A 174 -17.91 28.19 19.10
N SER A 175 -18.15 29.39 19.62
CA SER A 175 -18.04 30.63 18.86
C SER A 175 -16.57 31.04 18.79
N VAL A 176 -16.07 31.25 17.57
CA VAL A 176 -14.67 31.55 17.30
C VAL A 176 -14.58 32.92 16.63
N ALA A 177 -13.89 33.86 17.27
CA ALA A 177 -13.67 35.22 16.77
C ALA A 177 -12.20 35.40 16.42
N THR A 178 -11.83 35.07 15.18
CA THR A 178 -10.43 35.00 14.78
C THR A 178 -9.80 36.38 14.60
N PRO A 179 -8.53 36.59 15.04
CA PRO A 179 -7.79 37.79 14.68
C PRO A 179 -7.39 37.74 13.20
N ALA A 180 -6.89 38.86 12.68
CA ALA A 180 -6.36 38.90 11.32
C ALA A 180 -5.21 37.89 11.14
N ARG A 181 -5.06 37.36 9.92
CA ARG A 181 -3.99 36.43 9.55
C ARG A 181 -3.13 37.01 8.46
N ILE A 182 -1.87 36.60 8.43
CA ILE A 182 -1.02 36.75 7.25
C ILE A 182 -1.14 35.45 6.45
N LYS A 183 -1.47 35.58 5.15
CA LYS A 183 -1.36 34.52 4.16
C LYS A 183 -0.04 34.68 3.41
N LEU A 184 0.70 33.60 3.31
CA LEU A 184 1.93 33.47 2.55
C LEU A 184 1.68 32.42 1.45
N ILE A 185 1.91 32.80 0.19
CA ILE A 185 2.01 31.82 -0.90
C ILE A 185 3.50 31.51 -1.08
N LEU A 186 3.86 30.23 -1.04
CA LEU A 186 5.21 29.76 -1.33
C LEU A 186 5.19 28.94 -2.61
N ASN A 187 6.23 29.05 -3.42
CA ASN A 187 6.39 28.25 -4.65
C ASN A 187 6.75 26.77 -4.40
N ARG A 188 6.88 26.36 -3.13
CA ARG A 188 7.13 24.99 -2.68
C ARG A 188 6.69 24.85 -1.23
N VAL A 189 6.58 23.61 -0.75
CA VAL A 189 6.42 23.34 0.68
C VAL A 189 7.73 23.64 1.41
N ASP A 190 7.65 24.41 2.49
CA ASP A 190 8.76 24.72 3.39
C ASP A 190 8.38 24.39 4.84
N GLN A 191 8.79 23.21 5.30
CA GLN A 191 8.50 22.74 6.65
C GLN A 191 9.12 23.60 7.76
N ASP A 192 10.20 24.33 7.46
CA ASP A 192 10.95 25.10 8.44
C ASP A 192 10.54 26.58 8.43
N LEU A 193 9.54 26.94 7.60
CA LEU A 193 9.09 28.32 7.37
C LEU A 193 8.86 29.09 8.67
N PHE A 194 8.00 28.60 9.55
CA PHE A 194 7.65 29.35 10.76
C PHE A 194 8.81 29.37 11.77
N GLN A 195 9.58 28.29 11.87
CA GLN A 195 10.79 28.26 12.69
C GLN A 195 11.78 29.34 12.23
N ASN A 196 11.96 29.50 10.93
CA ASN A 196 12.83 30.51 10.34
C ASN A 196 12.27 31.93 10.51
N LEU A 197 10.95 32.14 10.37
CA LEU A 197 10.32 33.44 10.58
C LEU A 197 10.45 33.96 12.01
N THR A 198 10.69 33.10 13.01
CA THR A 198 10.98 33.55 14.39
C THR A 198 12.24 34.41 14.48
N GLN A 199 13.20 34.27 13.56
CA GLN A 199 14.40 35.11 13.53
C GLN A 199 14.05 36.58 13.23
N LEU A 200 12.95 36.81 12.53
CA LEU A 200 12.45 38.14 12.16
C LEU A 200 11.37 38.64 13.13
N LEU A 201 10.40 37.78 13.45
CA LEU A 201 9.23 38.14 14.25
C LEU A 201 9.49 38.07 15.76
N GLY A 202 10.57 37.42 16.18
CA GLY A 202 10.89 37.12 17.57
C GLY A 202 10.67 35.64 17.89
N LYS A 203 11.54 35.08 18.75
CA LYS A 203 11.55 33.65 19.12
C LYS A 203 10.19 33.16 19.60
N ASP A 204 9.54 33.94 20.46
CA ASP A 204 8.30 33.53 21.12
C ASP A 204 7.05 34.04 20.39
N TYR A 205 7.16 34.59 19.17
CA TYR A 205 6.05 35.25 18.49
C TYR A 205 4.84 34.32 18.31
N PHE A 206 5.09 33.10 17.83
CA PHE A 206 4.05 32.09 17.64
C PHE A 206 3.68 31.38 18.94
N GLU A 207 4.66 31.08 19.81
CA GLU A 207 4.44 30.38 21.07
C GLU A 207 3.62 31.19 22.08
N SER A 208 3.76 32.52 22.05
CA SER A 208 2.99 33.44 22.90
C SER A 208 1.57 33.70 22.40
N PHE A 209 1.16 33.14 21.25
CA PHE A 209 -0.19 33.33 20.72
C PHE A 209 -1.23 32.58 21.58
N ARG A 210 -2.13 33.32 22.21
CA ARG A 210 -3.13 32.79 23.14
C ARG A 210 -4.46 32.52 22.43
N SER A 211 -4.57 31.36 21.79
CA SER A 211 -5.77 30.94 21.04
C SER A 211 -7.06 30.97 21.86
N GLU A 212 -6.98 30.66 23.16
CA GLU A 212 -8.14 30.58 24.05
C GLU A 212 -8.93 31.89 24.15
N ARG A 213 -8.28 33.03 23.94
CA ARG A 213 -8.91 34.37 24.03
C ARG A 213 -9.93 34.63 22.93
N PHE A 214 -9.89 33.83 21.88
CA PHE A 214 -10.72 33.98 20.68
C PHE A 214 -11.86 32.97 20.62
N LEU A 215 -12.01 32.12 21.65
CA LEU A 215 -13.07 31.14 21.75
C LEU A 215 -14.05 31.50 22.87
N SER A 216 -15.34 31.36 22.58
CA SER A 216 -16.41 31.38 23.58
C SER A 216 -17.22 30.09 23.44
N ILE A 217 -17.48 29.43 24.56
CA ILE A 217 -18.22 28.16 24.58
C ILE A 217 -19.46 28.35 25.47
N ASP A 218 -20.61 27.92 24.97
CA ASP A 218 -21.91 28.10 25.64
C ASP A 218 -22.11 27.18 26.87
N ARG A 219 -21.02 26.63 27.43
CA ARG A 219 -21.01 25.76 28.61
C ARG A 219 -19.68 25.82 29.33
N ARG A 220 -19.69 25.43 30.61
CA ARG A 220 -18.46 25.25 31.38
C ARG A 220 -17.67 24.04 30.86
N ILE A 221 -16.44 24.29 30.44
CA ILE A 221 -15.47 23.29 30.00
C ILE A 221 -14.19 23.48 30.82
N ASP A 222 -13.47 22.39 31.08
CA ASP A 222 -12.16 22.42 31.70
C ASP A 222 -11.18 23.30 30.91
N THR A 223 -10.34 24.06 31.59
CA THR A 223 -9.31 24.92 30.99
C THR A 223 -8.38 24.16 30.05
N GLU A 224 -7.98 22.93 30.38
CA GLU A 224 -7.11 22.10 29.52
C GLU A 224 -7.82 21.69 28.23
N LYS A 225 -9.11 21.33 28.33
CA LYS A 225 -9.94 21.02 27.16
C LYS A 225 -10.19 22.24 26.30
N LEU A 226 -10.47 23.40 26.90
CA LEU A 226 -10.61 24.67 26.18
C LEU A 226 -9.32 24.99 25.40
N ALA A 227 -8.15 24.84 26.04
CA ALA A 227 -6.86 25.03 25.39
C ALA A 227 -6.60 24.01 24.27
N ALA A 228 -7.05 22.76 24.41
CA ALA A 228 -6.98 21.76 23.35
C ALA A 228 -7.86 22.16 22.14
N TYR A 229 -9.12 22.54 22.36
CA TYR A 229 -9.99 23.04 21.30
C TYR A 229 -9.46 24.31 20.66
N ALA A 230 -8.90 25.23 21.44
CA ALA A 230 -8.33 26.47 20.94
C ALA A 230 -7.13 26.20 20.02
N ARG A 231 -6.21 25.30 20.40
CA ARG A 231 -5.07 24.92 19.56
C ARG A 231 -5.47 24.18 18.29
N GLU A 232 -6.53 23.37 18.35
CA GLU A 232 -7.06 22.66 17.18
C GLU A 232 -7.75 23.62 16.20
N LEU A 233 -8.58 24.53 16.71
CA LEU A 233 -9.39 25.43 15.88
C LEU A 233 -8.61 26.67 15.41
N LEU A 234 -7.67 27.14 16.22
CA LEU A 234 -6.85 28.34 15.97
C LEU A 234 -5.38 28.07 16.28
N PRO A 235 -4.73 27.16 15.52
CA PRO A 235 -3.29 27.01 15.64
C PRO A 235 -2.60 28.33 15.25
N ALA A 236 -1.55 28.70 15.97
CA ALA A 236 -0.83 29.96 15.73
C ALA A 236 -0.32 30.06 14.29
N THR A 237 0.08 28.92 13.73
CA THR A 237 0.59 28.74 12.38
C THR A 237 -0.11 27.56 11.69
N GLU A 238 -0.18 27.59 10.37
CA GLU A 238 -0.84 26.56 9.57
C GLU A 238 -0.07 26.39 8.26
N HIS A 239 0.40 25.16 8.00
CA HIS A 239 0.95 24.74 6.72
C HIS A 239 -0.16 24.10 5.90
N ASN A 240 -0.50 24.67 4.75
CA ASN A 240 -1.40 24.02 3.79
C ASN A 240 -0.68 23.78 2.45
N PRO A 241 0.07 22.67 2.33
CA PRO A 241 0.52 22.18 1.03
C PRO A 241 -0.64 22.06 0.04
N VAL A 242 -0.37 22.36 -1.22
CA VAL A 242 -1.35 22.28 -2.31
C VAL A 242 -0.78 21.49 -3.48
N LEU A 243 -1.60 20.58 -4.01
CA LEU A 243 -1.38 19.95 -5.30
C LEU A 243 -2.40 20.50 -6.30
N LEU A 244 -1.94 21.04 -7.41
CA LEU A 244 -2.80 21.45 -8.53
C LEU A 244 -2.52 20.50 -9.69
N PHE A 245 -3.48 19.64 -10.04
CA PHE A 245 -3.35 18.72 -11.17
C PHE A 245 -4.08 19.25 -12.39
N HIS A 246 -3.43 19.13 -13.55
CA HIS A 246 -4.06 19.34 -14.87
C HIS A 246 -4.32 17.99 -15.53
N LEU A 247 -5.60 17.68 -15.73
CA LEU A 247 -6.06 16.38 -16.20
C LEU A 247 -5.94 16.26 -17.72
N ARG A 248 -5.79 15.02 -18.17
CA ARG A 248 -5.68 14.67 -19.59
C ARG A 248 -7.04 14.82 -20.27
N PRO A 249 -7.16 15.64 -21.33
CA PRO A 249 -8.41 15.76 -22.06
C PRO A 249 -8.73 14.49 -22.84
N GLY A 250 -10.01 14.21 -23.02
CA GLY A 250 -10.49 13.16 -23.93
C GLY A 250 -10.33 11.73 -23.41
N VAL A 251 -10.01 11.53 -22.13
CA VAL A 251 -10.07 10.20 -21.50
C VAL A 251 -11.53 9.80 -21.29
N SER A 252 -11.82 8.53 -21.56
CA SER A 252 -13.13 7.92 -21.28
C SER A 252 -12.97 6.71 -20.36
N PHE A 253 -13.98 6.46 -19.54
CA PHE A 253 -14.20 5.17 -18.91
C PHE A 253 -14.59 4.12 -19.96
N HIS A 254 -14.56 2.84 -19.56
CA HIS A 254 -14.89 1.71 -20.43
C HIS A 254 -16.33 1.70 -20.94
N ASP A 255 -17.21 2.51 -20.36
CA ASP A 255 -18.61 2.72 -20.74
C ASP A 255 -18.85 4.02 -21.52
N ASP A 256 -17.78 4.57 -22.09
CA ASP A 256 -17.74 5.80 -22.90
C ASP A 256 -18.00 7.11 -22.12
N HIS A 257 -18.31 7.05 -20.81
CA HIS A 257 -18.40 8.24 -19.97
C HIS A 257 -17.06 8.98 -19.93
N ARG A 258 -17.08 10.32 -19.97
CA ARG A 258 -15.85 11.12 -19.95
C ARG A 258 -15.31 11.21 -18.53
N PHE A 259 -14.00 10.99 -18.38
CA PHE A 259 -13.31 11.22 -17.12
C PHE A 259 -13.09 12.72 -16.91
N ASP A 260 -13.38 13.23 -15.71
CA ASP A 260 -13.12 14.61 -15.33
C ASP A 260 -12.71 14.79 -13.84
N ALA A 261 -12.50 16.05 -13.43
CA ALA A 261 -12.12 16.42 -12.06
C ALA A 261 -13.17 16.03 -11.00
N GLY A 262 -14.44 15.86 -11.39
CA GLY A 262 -15.51 15.36 -10.55
C GLY A 262 -15.25 13.93 -10.08
N ASP A 263 -14.73 13.06 -10.94
CA ASP A 263 -14.37 11.67 -10.58
C ASP A 263 -13.23 11.61 -9.56
N VAL A 264 -12.27 12.54 -9.67
CA VAL A 264 -11.15 12.65 -8.72
C VAL A 264 -11.67 13.05 -7.34
N LYS A 265 -12.51 14.08 -7.30
CA LYS A 265 -13.16 14.53 -6.06
C LYS A 265 -14.04 13.44 -5.46
N PHE A 266 -14.84 12.78 -6.28
CA PHE A 266 -15.69 11.67 -5.87
C PHE A 266 -14.87 10.52 -5.27
N THR A 267 -13.76 10.14 -5.91
CA THR A 267 -12.88 9.07 -5.42
C THR A 267 -12.34 9.38 -4.03
N TYR A 268 -11.89 10.63 -3.81
CA TYR A 268 -11.49 11.11 -2.49
C TYR A 268 -12.63 11.00 -1.47
N GLU A 269 -13.80 11.54 -1.80
CA GLU A 269 -14.98 11.52 -0.93
C GLU A 269 -15.42 10.08 -0.59
N ALA A 270 -15.34 9.16 -1.56
CA ALA A 270 -15.62 7.74 -1.36
C ALA A 270 -14.61 7.08 -0.41
N ILE A 271 -13.33 7.45 -0.45
CA ILE A 271 -12.30 6.95 0.46
C ILE A 271 -12.56 7.42 1.89
N ILE A 272 -12.77 8.72 2.09
CA ILE A 272 -12.96 9.29 3.44
C ILE A 272 -14.33 9.00 4.04
N ASN A 273 -15.29 8.50 3.24
CA ASN A 273 -16.62 8.14 3.75
C ASN A 273 -16.53 6.93 4.70
N PRO A 274 -16.87 7.09 6.00
CA PRO A 274 -16.74 6.02 6.98
C PRO A 274 -17.63 4.82 6.69
N LYS A 275 -18.71 4.95 5.91
CA LYS A 275 -19.58 3.83 5.49
C LYS A 275 -18.84 2.82 4.61
N ASN A 276 -17.82 3.27 3.87
CA ASN A 276 -17.06 2.42 2.96
C ASN A 276 -15.93 1.67 3.67
N LEU A 277 -15.52 2.10 4.87
CA LEU A 277 -14.46 1.47 5.66
C LEU A 277 -13.18 1.24 4.83
N SER A 278 -12.79 2.19 3.99
CA SER A 278 -11.62 2.04 3.13
C SER A 278 -10.34 1.84 3.97
N PRO A 279 -9.46 0.88 3.63
CA PRO A 279 -8.15 0.77 4.28
C PRO A 279 -7.26 1.99 4.00
N ARG A 280 -7.62 2.83 3.02
CA ARG A 280 -6.85 3.98 2.52
C ARG A 280 -7.16 5.30 3.22
N ILE A 281 -8.13 5.33 4.15
CA ILE A 281 -8.58 6.55 4.83
C ILE A 281 -7.40 7.36 5.37
N SER A 282 -6.42 6.71 5.99
CA SER A 282 -5.30 7.39 6.63
C SER A 282 -4.35 8.11 5.66
N ASP A 283 -4.32 7.75 4.38
CA ASP A 283 -3.50 8.42 3.36
C ASP A 283 -4.19 9.71 2.87
N TYR A 284 -5.52 9.74 2.90
CA TYR A 284 -6.35 10.84 2.40
C TYR A 284 -6.88 11.75 3.52
N GLU A 285 -6.87 11.31 4.78
CA GLU A 285 -7.26 12.14 5.94
C GLU A 285 -6.48 13.48 6.04
N PRO A 286 -5.18 13.58 5.66
CA PRO A 286 -4.47 14.85 5.62
C PRO A 286 -5.05 15.89 4.64
N VAL A 287 -5.86 15.47 3.67
CA VAL A 287 -6.51 16.38 2.73
C VAL A 287 -7.58 17.20 3.46
N LYS A 288 -7.49 18.52 3.31
CA LYS A 288 -8.44 19.52 3.79
C LYS A 288 -9.62 19.68 2.85
N ALA A 289 -9.34 19.75 1.55
CA ALA A 289 -10.33 19.96 0.51
C ALA A 289 -9.84 19.44 -0.85
N VAL A 290 -10.78 18.97 -1.66
CA VAL A 290 -10.59 18.72 -3.10
C VAL A 290 -11.56 19.63 -3.84
N GLU A 291 -11.02 20.59 -4.56
CA GLU A 291 -11.73 21.64 -5.27
C GLU A 291 -11.66 21.37 -6.78
N VAL A 292 -12.82 21.28 -7.42
CA VAL A 292 -12.94 21.25 -8.87
C VAL A 292 -12.91 22.70 -9.35
N ILE A 293 -11.81 23.10 -9.99
CA ILE A 293 -11.65 24.46 -10.54
C ILE A 293 -12.40 24.54 -11.87
N ASP A 294 -12.20 23.53 -12.71
CA ASP A 294 -12.87 23.28 -13.97
C ASP A 294 -12.80 21.75 -14.28
N PRO A 295 -13.45 21.24 -15.33
CA PRO A 295 -13.47 19.80 -15.62
C PRO A 295 -12.09 19.13 -15.77
N LEU A 296 -11.04 19.89 -16.09
CA LEU A 296 -9.68 19.38 -16.29
C LEU A 296 -8.68 19.92 -15.27
N THR A 297 -9.13 20.61 -14.22
CA THR A 297 -8.24 21.15 -13.19
C THR A 297 -8.81 20.86 -11.80
N VAL A 298 -8.04 20.10 -11.01
CA VAL A 298 -8.39 19.75 -9.63
C VAL A 298 -7.31 20.25 -8.68
N ARG A 299 -7.76 20.94 -7.63
CA ARG A 299 -6.91 21.51 -6.59
C ARG A 299 -7.13 20.78 -5.26
N ILE A 300 -6.07 20.20 -4.71
CA ILE A 300 -6.08 19.47 -3.46
C ILE A 300 -5.32 20.27 -2.42
N VAL A 301 -5.99 20.65 -1.34
CA VAL A 301 -5.42 21.39 -0.23
C VAL A 301 -5.23 20.44 0.93
N TYR A 302 -4.06 20.44 1.54
CA TYR A 302 -3.76 19.68 2.75
C TYR A 302 -3.93 20.56 3.99
N LYS A 303 -4.29 19.98 5.14
CA LYS A 303 -4.47 20.71 6.41
C LYS A 303 -3.21 20.71 7.30
N ARG A 304 -2.14 20.08 6.81
CA ARG A 304 -0.83 19.95 7.46
C ARG A 304 0.19 19.42 6.46
N LEU A 305 1.47 19.50 6.83
CA LEU A 305 2.57 18.84 6.13
C LEU A 305 2.26 17.35 5.91
N TYR A 306 2.50 16.88 4.68
CA TYR A 306 2.32 15.48 4.30
C TYR A 306 3.24 15.13 3.12
N SER A 307 4.45 14.64 3.40
CA SER A 307 5.47 14.37 2.37
C SER A 307 5.09 13.30 1.33
N PRO A 308 4.27 12.27 1.65
CA PRO A 308 3.77 11.31 0.64
C PRO A 308 2.72 11.88 -0.32
N ALA A 309 2.27 13.13 -0.14
CA ALA A 309 1.09 13.71 -0.80
C ALA A 309 0.98 13.40 -2.30
N VAL A 310 2.07 13.59 -3.05
CA VAL A 310 2.09 13.36 -4.51
C VAL A 310 1.77 11.89 -4.81
N GLY A 311 2.50 10.96 -4.18
CA GLY A 311 2.38 9.52 -4.45
C GLY A 311 1.01 8.93 -4.12
N THR A 312 0.30 9.50 -3.13
CA THR A 312 -1.05 9.07 -2.73
C THR A 312 -2.06 9.06 -3.89
N TRP A 313 -1.90 9.96 -4.87
CA TRP A 313 -2.80 10.09 -6.03
C TRP A 313 -2.50 9.12 -7.19
N SER A 314 -1.65 8.13 -6.96
CA SER A 314 -1.49 6.97 -7.85
C SER A 314 -2.64 5.96 -7.73
N MET A 315 -3.59 6.19 -6.81
CA MET A 315 -4.78 5.36 -6.61
C MET A 315 -5.68 5.37 -7.84
N GLY A 316 -6.25 4.21 -8.19
CA GLY A 316 -7.19 4.09 -9.29
C GLY A 316 -8.45 4.94 -9.08
N ILE A 317 -8.77 5.79 -10.07
CA ILE A 317 -9.94 6.67 -10.03
C ILE A 317 -11.23 5.88 -10.29
N LEU A 318 -12.25 6.16 -9.49
CA LEU A 318 -13.58 5.56 -9.59
C LEU A 318 -14.53 6.41 -10.44
N PRO A 319 -15.44 5.78 -11.22
CA PRO A 319 -16.48 6.48 -11.97
C PRO A 319 -17.59 7.01 -11.05
N GLU A 320 -17.70 8.33 -10.90
CA GLU A 320 -18.71 8.97 -10.05
C GLU A 320 -20.14 8.56 -10.46
N HIS A 321 -20.40 8.54 -11.77
CA HIS A 321 -21.73 8.29 -12.33
C HIS A 321 -22.28 6.90 -12.03
N LEU A 322 -21.43 5.92 -11.69
CA LEU A 322 -21.83 4.55 -11.33
C LEU A 322 -21.88 4.29 -9.83
N LEU A 323 -21.23 5.14 -9.02
CA LEU A 323 -20.97 4.86 -7.61
C LEU A 323 -21.39 5.97 -6.66
N ASN A 324 -21.95 7.07 -7.17
CA ASN A 324 -22.52 8.12 -6.34
C ASN A 324 -23.73 7.62 -5.52
N ALA A 325 -24.18 8.45 -4.59
CA ALA A 325 -25.25 8.08 -3.66
C ALA A 325 -26.54 7.64 -4.38
N GLN A 326 -26.89 8.29 -5.50
CA GLN A 326 -28.08 7.93 -6.26
C GLN A 326 -27.92 6.58 -6.96
N ALA A 327 -26.75 6.29 -7.52
CA ALA A 327 -26.46 5.02 -8.18
C ALA A 327 -26.51 3.86 -7.17
N LEU A 328 -25.88 4.03 -5.99
CA LEU A 328 -25.90 3.03 -4.92
C LEU A 328 -27.31 2.82 -4.34
N GLU A 329 -28.10 3.89 -4.19
CA GLU A 329 -29.50 3.77 -3.76
C GLU A 329 -30.34 2.99 -4.77
N LYS A 330 -30.22 3.32 -6.06
CA LYS A 330 -30.91 2.59 -7.14
C LYS A 330 -30.50 1.11 -7.15
N GLU A 331 -29.22 0.81 -6.95
CA GLU A 331 -28.73 -0.56 -6.86
C GLU A 331 -29.31 -1.29 -5.64
N ALA A 332 -29.30 -0.66 -4.47
CA ALA A 332 -29.85 -1.23 -3.24
C ALA A 332 -31.32 -1.63 -3.40
N LEU A 333 -32.14 -0.72 -3.97
CA LEU A 333 -33.55 -0.97 -4.24
C LEU A 333 -33.76 -2.14 -5.22
N ARG A 334 -32.98 -2.19 -6.32
CA ARG A 334 -33.03 -3.30 -7.28
C ARG A 334 -32.65 -4.64 -6.64
N ALA A 335 -31.72 -4.63 -5.70
CA ALA A 335 -31.26 -5.81 -4.97
C ALA A 335 -32.15 -6.18 -3.76
N GLY A 336 -33.24 -5.44 -3.50
CA GLY A 336 -34.12 -5.66 -2.35
C GLY A 336 -33.45 -5.37 -0.99
N LYS A 337 -32.42 -4.51 -0.96
CA LYS A 337 -31.68 -4.11 0.24
C LYS A 337 -32.11 -2.73 0.71
N ASP A 338 -31.96 -2.44 2.01
CA ASP A 338 -32.22 -1.09 2.56
C ASP A 338 -31.11 -0.12 2.11
N PRO A 339 -31.41 0.94 1.32
CA PRO A 339 -30.42 1.92 0.87
C PRO A 339 -29.63 2.58 2.00
N ARG A 340 -30.19 2.65 3.21
CA ARG A 340 -29.51 3.27 4.36
C ARG A 340 -28.36 2.43 4.89
N SER A 341 -28.45 1.11 4.75
CA SER A 341 -27.40 0.16 5.16
C SER A 341 -26.52 -0.33 4.01
N PHE A 342 -26.96 -0.11 2.77
CA PHE A 342 -26.18 -0.44 1.58
C PHE A 342 -24.96 0.48 1.42
N SER A 343 -23.78 -0.10 1.25
CA SER A 343 -22.53 0.65 1.00
C SER A 343 -21.80 0.15 -0.25
N MET A 344 -20.77 0.90 -0.66
CA MET A 344 -19.96 0.54 -1.83
C MET A 344 -19.35 -0.86 -1.73
N ARG A 345 -19.06 -1.35 -0.51
CA ARG A 345 -18.56 -2.73 -0.29
C ARG A 345 -19.55 -3.82 -0.71
N GLN A 346 -20.84 -3.51 -0.79
CA GLN A 346 -21.89 -4.46 -1.17
C GLN A 346 -22.34 -4.31 -2.63
N SER A 347 -21.79 -3.32 -3.34
CA SER A 347 -22.09 -3.08 -4.75
C SER A 347 -21.56 -4.22 -5.63
N SER A 348 -22.35 -4.55 -6.65
CA SER A 348 -22.00 -5.43 -7.76
C SER A 348 -20.84 -4.91 -8.60
N PHE A 349 -20.52 -3.61 -8.51
CA PHE A 349 -19.33 -3.00 -9.10
C PHE A 349 -18.05 -3.75 -8.68
N ASN A 350 -17.99 -4.23 -7.44
CA ASN A 350 -16.85 -4.98 -6.92
C ASN A 350 -16.61 -6.33 -7.63
N ARG A 351 -17.58 -6.80 -8.43
CA ARG A 351 -17.49 -8.00 -9.27
C ARG A 351 -17.52 -7.68 -10.77
N HIS A 352 -17.85 -6.43 -11.14
CA HIS A 352 -18.01 -5.95 -12.51
C HIS A 352 -17.47 -4.51 -12.62
N PRO A 353 -16.17 -4.30 -12.38
CA PRO A 353 -15.59 -2.96 -12.33
C PRO A 353 -15.62 -2.29 -13.71
N THR A 354 -15.82 -0.98 -13.71
CA THR A 354 -15.62 -0.10 -14.86
C THR A 354 -14.55 0.92 -14.48
N GLY A 355 -13.50 1.02 -15.30
CA GLY A 355 -12.41 1.97 -15.09
C GLY A 355 -12.04 2.67 -16.39
N CYS A 356 -10.83 3.20 -16.47
CA CYS A 356 -10.29 3.90 -17.65
C CYS A 356 -8.90 3.37 -18.06
N GLY A 357 -8.53 2.19 -17.56
CA GLY A 357 -7.29 1.47 -17.88
C GLY A 357 -7.33 0.73 -19.23
N PRO A 358 -6.24 0.03 -19.58
CA PRO A 358 -6.06 -0.59 -20.90
C PRO A 358 -6.98 -1.79 -21.18
N PHE A 359 -7.57 -2.41 -20.15
CA PHE A 359 -8.49 -3.54 -20.29
C PHE A 359 -9.80 -3.30 -19.56
N LYS A 360 -10.91 -3.66 -20.21
CA LYS A 360 -12.26 -3.64 -19.66
C LYS A 360 -12.63 -4.99 -19.08
N PHE A 361 -13.38 -4.97 -17.99
CA PHE A 361 -13.90 -6.20 -17.38
C PHE A 361 -14.83 -6.95 -18.36
N ARG A 362 -14.73 -8.27 -18.39
CA ARG A 362 -15.64 -9.14 -19.16
C ARG A 362 -16.41 -10.12 -18.29
N ASP A 363 -15.71 -10.98 -17.54
CA ASP A 363 -16.35 -12.01 -16.73
C ASP A 363 -15.45 -12.45 -15.57
N TRP A 364 -16.09 -12.88 -14.48
CA TRP A 364 -15.42 -13.46 -13.33
C TRP A 364 -16.17 -14.72 -12.87
N LYS A 365 -15.56 -15.87 -13.14
CA LYS A 365 -15.96 -17.16 -12.60
C LYS A 365 -15.10 -17.48 -11.38
N SER A 366 -15.71 -17.41 -10.21
CA SER A 366 -15.01 -17.61 -8.93
C SER A 366 -14.25 -18.93 -8.92
N ASP A 367 -13.04 -18.89 -8.38
CA ASP A 367 -12.11 -20.02 -8.28
C ASP A 367 -11.68 -20.63 -9.63
N GLN A 368 -12.00 -19.97 -10.76
CA GLN A 368 -11.64 -20.44 -12.10
C GLN A 368 -10.87 -19.40 -12.89
N TYR A 369 -11.49 -18.25 -13.20
CA TYR A 369 -10.81 -17.18 -13.93
C TYR A 369 -11.49 -15.80 -13.81
N ILE A 370 -10.70 -14.76 -14.05
CA ILE A 370 -11.15 -13.41 -14.39
C ILE A 370 -10.67 -13.09 -15.81
N ALA A 371 -11.59 -12.71 -16.69
CA ALA A 371 -11.30 -12.34 -18.06
C ALA A 371 -11.52 -10.84 -18.28
N LEU A 372 -10.58 -10.21 -18.97
CA LEU A 372 -10.64 -8.82 -19.39
C LEU A 372 -10.45 -8.75 -20.91
N ASP A 373 -11.24 -7.90 -21.57
CA ASP A 373 -11.06 -7.59 -22.99
C ASP A 373 -10.26 -6.29 -23.13
N ARG A 374 -9.54 -6.13 -24.24
CA ARG A 374 -8.86 -4.88 -24.55
C ARG A 374 -9.85 -3.71 -24.64
N PHE A 375 -9.45 -2.55 -24.12
CA PHE A 375 -10.14 -1.29 -24.36
C PHE A 375 -9.52 -0.57 -25.55
N ASP A 376 -10.21 -0.56 -26.69
CA ASP A 376 -9.70 0.06 -27.92
C ASP A 376 -9.55 1.59 -27.82
N GLY A 377 -10.34 2.23 -26.94
CA GLY A 377 -10.33 3.68 -26.68
C GLY A 377 -9.29 4.13 -25.64
N TYR A 378 -8.36 3.26 -25.24
CA TYR A 378 -7.35 3.60 -24.23
C TYR A 378 -6.43 4.73 -24.69
N TRP A 379 -6.18 5.70 -23.82
CA TRP A 379 -5.56 6.99 -24.17
C TRP A 379 -4.07 6.90 -24.53
N GLU A 380 -3.33 5.85 -24.11
CA GLU A 380 -1.96 5.58 -24.58
C GLU A 380 -1.90 4.76 -25.87
N GLY A 381 -3.07 4.44 -26.45
CA GLY A 381 -3.21 3.51 -27.55
C GLY A 381 -3.49 2.09 -27.05
N PRO A 382 -4.31 1.33 -27.80
CA PRO A 382 -4.79 0.02 -27.38
C PRO A 382 -3.66 -0.98 -27.17
N ALA A 383 -3.84 -1.89 -26.20
CA ALA A 383 -2.90 -2.97 -25.97
C ALA A 383 -2.77 -3.87 -27.22
N ASN A 384 -1.58 -4.45 -27.42
CA ASN A 384 -1.38 -5.40 -28.50
C ASN A 384 -2.17 -6.72 -28.26
N TYR A 385 -2.26 -7.18 -27.02
CA TYR A 385 -3.14 -8.29 -26.64
C TYR A 385 -4.61 -7.87 -26.66
N GLN A 386 -5.48 -8.73 -27.20
CA GLN A 386 -6.92 -8.52 -27.24
C GLN A 386 -7.62 -8.97 -25.95
N ARG A 387 -7.03 -9.90 -25.20
CA ARG A 387 -7.57 -10.38 -23.92
C ARG A 387 -6.46 -10.61 -22.89
N TYR A 388 -6.79 -10.32 -21.65
CA TYR A 388 -6.03 -10.71 -20.47
C TYR A 388 -6.87 -11.67 -19.65
N ILE A 389 -6.34 -12.85 -19.32
CA ILE A 389 -7.02 -13.87 -18.55
C ILE A 389 -6.19 -14.19 -17.31
N TYR A 390 -6.78 -14.02 -16.14
CA TYR A 390 -6.20 -14.41 -14.86
C TYR A 390 -6.84 -15.72 -14.43
N ARG A 391 -6.11 -16.83 -14.55
CA ARG A 391 -6.60 -18.17 -14.20
C ARG A 391 -6.21 -18.54 -12.79
N ILE A 392 -7.18 -19.00 -12.01
CA ILE A 392 -6.99 -19.45 -10.64
C ILE A 392 -6.64 -20.93 -10.69
N ILE A 393 -5.39 -21.25 -10.37
CA ILE A 393 -4.82 -22.59 -10.34
C ILE A 393 -4.03 -22.70 -9.03
N PRO A 394 -4.63 -23.12 -7.91
CA PRO A 394 -3.96 -23.11 -6.60
C PRO A 394 -2.69 -23.97 -6.51
N ASP A 395 -2.55 -24.98 -7.37
CA ASP A 395 -1.40 -25.88 -7.40
C ASP A 395 -0.31 -25.40 -8.38
N LEU A 396 0.88 -25.12 -7.84
CA LEU A 396 2.01 -24.55 -8.58
C LEU A 396 2.65 -25.53 -9.58
N LEU A 397 2.58 -26.84 -9.31
CA LEU A 397 3.06 -27.86 -10.25
C LEU A 397 2.15 -27.91 -11.48
N THR A 398 0.85 -27.82 -11.30
CA THR A 398 -0.13 -27.70 -12.38
C THR A 398 0.13 -26.44 -13.20
N GLN A 399 0.37 -25.29 -12.56
CA GLN A 399 0.77 -24.07 -13.27
C GLN A 399 2.04 -24.27 -14.12
N GLU A 400 3.07 -24.91 -13.56
CA GLU A 400 4.30 -25.19 -14.30
C GLU A 400 4.05 -26.11 -15.51
N MET A 401 3.28 -27.19 -15.35
CA MET A 401 2.93 -28.09 -16.44
C MET A 401 2.15 -27.37 -17.55
N GLU A 402 1.18 -26.55 -17.16
CA GLU A 402 0.41 -25.71 -18.07
C GLU A 402 1.29 -24.67 -18.79
N PHE A 403 2.27 -24.08 -18.10
CA PHE A 403 3.24 -23.18 -18.70
C PHE A 403 4.11 -23.87 -19.76
N TYR A 404 4.57 -25.10 -19.52
CA TYR A 404 5.28 -25.89 -20.54
C TYR A 404 4.41 -26.29 -21.73
N ALA A 405 3.14 -26.61 -21.47
CA ALA A 405 2.16 -26.83 -22.53
C ALA A 405 1.80 -25.52 -23.29
N GLY A 406 2.15 -24.37 -22.71
CA GLY A 406 1.84 -23.01 -23.14
C GLY A 406 0.37 -22.63 -22.99
N THR A 407 -0.41 -23.39 -22.24
CA THR A 407 -1.80 -23.02 -21.93
C THR A 407 -1.85 -21.74 -21.10
N ILE A 408 -0.82 -21.45 -20.31
CA ILE A 408 -0.59 -20.15 -19.66
C ILE A 408 0.75 -19.50 -20.10
N ASP A 409 0.84 -18.18 -20.00
CA ASP A 409 2.00 -17.38 -20.44
C ASP A 409 2.94 -16.99 -19.30
N SER A 410 2.45 -16.97 -18.05
CA SER A 410 3.25 -16.68 -16.87
C SER A 410 2.67 -17.33 -15.63
N TYR A 411 3.52 -17.64 -14.66
CA TYR A 411 3.13 -18.22 -13.38
C TYR A 411 4.14 -17.86 -12.27
N GLY A 412 3.81 -18.16 -11.02
CA GLY A 412 4.67 -17.92 -9.86
C GLY A 412 5.83 -18.91 -9.75
N VAL A 413 6.94 -18.63 -10.44
CA VAL A 413 8.13 -19.50 -10.48
C VAL A 413 8.71 -19.74 -9.08
N GLN A 414 8.92 -21.00 -8.73
CA GLN A 414 9.46 -21.40 -7.43
C GLN A 414 11.00 -21.33 -7.40
N PRO A 415 11.60 -21.07 -6.23
CA PRO A 415 13.05 -20.93 -6.10
C PRO A 415 13.89 -22.08 -6.66
N HIS A 416 13.44 -23.33 -6.48
CA HIS A 416 14.15 -24.52 -6.99
C HIS A 416 14.08 -24.66 -8.52
N GLN A 417 13.11 -24.01 -9.17
CA GLN A 417 12.92 -24.07 -10.63
C GLN A 417 13.84 -23.08 -11.36
N VAL A 418 14.28 -22.01 -10.69
CA VAL A 418 14.99 -20.87 -11.29
C VAL A 418 16.22 -21.32 -12.08
N ALA A 419 17.12 -22.08 -11.45
CA ALA A 419 18.38 -22.50 -12.07
C ALA A 419 18.19 -23.36 -13.34
N ARG A 420 17.09 -24.11 -13.41
CA ARG A 420 16.74 -24.92 -14.59
C ARG A 420 16.12 -24.04 -15.67
N LEU A 421 15.15 -23.20 -15.33
CA LEU A 421 14.42 -22.35 -16.28
C LEU A 421 15.31 -21.25 -16.88
N GLU A 422 16.26 -20.72 -16.11
CA GLU A 422 17.25 -19.76 -16.59
C GLU A 422 18.09 -20.31 -17.77
N LYS A 423 18.36 -21.62 -17.78
CA LYS A 423 19.15 -22.29 -18.82
C LYS A 423 18.32 -22.78 -20.00
N ASP A 424 17.00 -22.72 -19.90
CA ASP A 424 16.12 -23.22 -20.95
C ASP A 424 16.05 -22.22 -22.11
N ILE A 425 16.45 -22.67 -23.31
CA ILE A 425 16.55 -21.81 -24.49
C ILE A 425 15.19 -21.28 -24.98
N ARG A 426 14.07 -21.84 -24.52
CA ARG A 426 12.71 -21.42 -24.91
C ARG A 426 12.25 -20.17 -24.16
N TYR A 427 12.83 -19.91 -23.00
CA TYR A 427 12.36 -18.89 -22.08
C TYR A 427 13.37 -17.75 -21.89
N GLN A 428 12.84 -16.58 -21.58
CA GLN A 428 13.59 -15.46 -21.02
C GLN A 428 13.27 -15.38 -19.53
N SER A 429 14.32 -15.20 -18.72
CA SER A 429 14.23 -15.27 -17.26
C SER A 429 14.69 -13.95 -16.66
N PHE A 430 13.93 -13.46 -15.68
CA PHE A 430 14.19 -12.22 -14.96
C PHE A 430 14.23 -12.49 -13.48
N SER A 431 15.14 -11.82 -12.76
CA SER A 431 15.20 -11.89 -11.32
C SER A 431 15.76 -10.61 -10.73
N GLY A 432 15.29 -10.27 -9.53
CA GLY A 432 15.85 -9.20 -8.71
C GLY A 432 15.30 -9.28 -7.28
N THR A 433 15.84 -8.50 -6.36
CA THR A 433 15.30 -8.45 -5.00
C THR A 433 13.90 -7.84 -5.01
N ALA A 434 12.92 -8.51 -4.39
CA ALA A 434 11.54 -8.04 -4.34
C ALA A 434 11.36 -6.84 -3.41
N PHE A 435 10.33 -6.05 -3.66
CA PHE A 435 9.93 -4.93 -2.81
C PHE A 435 8.91 -5.44 -1.79
N GLY A 436 9.37 -6.16 -0.78
CA GLY A 436 8.49 -6.81 0.17
C GLY A 436 9.19 -7.80 1.10
N TYR A 437 8.42 -8.47 1.94
CA TYR A 437 8.97 -9.45 2.88
C TYR A 437 7.95 -10.49 3.31
N THR A 438 8.43 -11.67 3.69
CA THR A 438 7.64 -12.71 4.37
C THR A 438 7.96 -12.70 5.86
N TYR A 439 6.94 -12.88 6.69
CA TYR A 439 7.04 -12.78 8.14
C TYR A 439 6.11 -13.78 8.85
N ILE A 440 6.41 -14.04 10.12
CA ILE A 440 5.44 -14.60 11.07
C ILE A 440 4.90 -13.46 11.94
N GLY A 441 3.60 -13.19 11.89
CA GLY A 441 2.95 -12.15 12.68
C GLY A 441 2.26 -12.72 13.91
N TYR A 442 2.42 -12.07 15.06
CA TYR A 442 1.82 -12.49 16.33
C TYR A 442 0.70 -11.55 16.74
N ASN A 443 -0.51 -12.05 17.04
CA ASN A 443 -1.59 -11.20 17.52
C ASN A 443 -1.32 -10.74 18.96
N THR A 444 -0.77 -9.54 19.12
CA THR A 444 -0.31 -8.99 20.41
C THR A 444 -1.46 -8.72 21.39
N ARG A 445 -2.71 -8.81 20.92
CA ARG A 445 -3.92 -8.74 21.73
C ARG A 445 -4.17 -10.02 22.54
N ARG A 446 -3.51 -11.14 22.20
CA ARG A 446 -3.68 -12.44 22.85
C ARG A 446 -2.44 -12.80 23.67
N LYS A 447 -2.65 -13.24 24.91
CA LYS A 447 -1.58 -13.86 25.69
C LYS A 447 -1.14 -15.18 25.02
N PRO A 448 0.16 -15.50 25.00
CA PRO A 448 1.26 -14.75 25.61
C PRO A 448 2.03 -13.83 24.64
N PHE A 449 1.44 -13.48 23.50
CA PHE A 449 2.07 -12.63 22.49
C PHE A 449 2.08 -11.15 22.85
N ASP A 450 1.46 -10.75 23.96
CA ASP A 450 1.58 -9.42 24.56
C ASP A 450 3.01 -9.16 25.07
N ASP A 451 3.76 -10.20 25.48
CA ASP A 451 5.13 -10.08 25.97
C ASP A 451 6.17 -10.12 24.82
N PRO A 452 6.96 -9.04 24.57
CA PRO A 452 7.99 -9.02 23.52
C PRO A 452 9.08 -10.08 23.71
N ARG A 453 9.35 -10.52 24.96
CA ARG A 453 10.35 -11.57 25.25
C ARG A 453 9.89 -12.91 24.67
N VAL A 454 8.59 -13.19 24.72
CA VAL A 454 8.00 -14.39 24.13
C VAL A 454 8.15 -14.35 22.61
N ARG A 455 7.78 -13.24 21.96
CA ARG A 455 7.89 -13.09 20.51
C ARG A 455 9.33 -13.23 20.03
N LYS A 456 10.27 -12.60 20.71
CA LYS A 456 11.71 -12.74 20.44
C LYS A 456 12.21 -14.18 20.61
N ALA A 457 11.78 -14.89 21.65
CA ALA A 457 12.15 -16.29 21.86
C ALA A 457 11.62 -17.19 20.73
N LEU A 458 10.38 -16.96 20.28
CA LEU A 458 9.81 -17.70 19.14
C LEU A 458 10.61 -17.50 17.86
N GLY A 459 11.06 -16.26 17.58
CA GLY A 459 11.92 -15.99 16.43
C GLY A 459 13.31 -16.64 16.55
N MET A 460 13.93 -16.63 17.74
CA MET A 460 15.25 -17.24 17.99
C MET A 460 15.25 -18.75 17.78
N ALA A 461 14.09 -19.40 17.90
CA ALA A 461 13.95 -20.83 17.66
C ALA A 461 13.91 -21.19 16.16
N ILE A 462 13.81 -20.21 15.24
CA ILE A 462 13.69 -20.47 13.79
C ILE A 462 15.06 -20.35 13.11
N ASP A 463 15.49 -21.44 12.47
CA ASP A 463 16.75 -21.49 11.73
C ASP A 463 16.60 -20.91 10.32
N MET A 464 16.83 -19.60 10.22
CA MET A 464 16.74 -18.88 8.94
C MET A 464 17.83 -19.28 7.92
N ASP A 465 18.95 -19.85 8.36
CA ASP A 465 19.99 -20.34 7.43
C ASP A 465 19.55 -21.62 6.73
N LYS A 466 18.88 -22.53 7.45
CA LYS A 466 18.23 -23.69 6.84
C LYS A 466 17.12 -23.29 5.88
N ILE A 467 16.28 -22.32 6.23
CA ILE A 467 15.23 -21.82 5.33
C ILE A 467 15.85 -21.25 4.05
N SER A 468 16.86 -20.39 4.17
CA SER A 468 17.55 -19.79 3.03
C SER A 468 18.15 -20.85 2.09
N ARG A 469 18.78 -21.89 2.64
CA ARG A 469 19.44 -22.93 1.87
C ARG A 469 18.46 -23.92 1.22
N TYR A 470 17.54 -24.48 2.00
CA TYR A 470 16.75 -25.65 1.60
C TYR A 470 15.34 -25.31 1.11
N VAL A 471 14.79 -24.17 1.52
CA VAL A 471 13.45 -23.72 1.08
C VAL A 471 13.60 -22.69 -0.03
N LEU A 472 14.51 -21.73 0.13
CA LEU A 472 14.69 -20.63 -0.83
C LEU A 472 15.78 -20.88 -1.88
N TYR A 473 16.60 -21.93 -1.76
CA TYR A 473 17.64 -22.26 -2.75
C TYR A 473 18.55 -21.05 -3.09
N GLY A 474 18.85 -20.19 -2.10
CA GLY A 474 19.62 -18.96 -2.29
C GLY A 474 18.88 -17.80 -3.01
N GLN A 475 17.60 -17.96 -3.35
CA GLN A 475 16.74 -16.95 -4.00
C GLN A 475 16.06 -16.01 -3.00
N GLY A 476 16.73 -15.69 -1.91
CA GLY A 476 16.22 -14.77 -0.91
C GLY A 476 17.25 -14.41 0.14
N GLU A 477 17.00 -13.31 0.82
CA GLU A 477 17.89 -12.74 1.82
C GLU A 477 17.13 -12.52 3.14
N LYS A 478 17.82 -12.68 4.27
CA LYS A 478 17.26 -12.32 5.57
C LYS A 478 16.89 -10.82 5.60
N ILE A 479 15.78 -10.51 6.25
CA ILE A 479 15.31 -9.14 6.48
C ILE A 479 15.00 -8.96 7.97
N THR A 480 15.18 -7.74 8.49
CA THR A 480 15.11 -7.45 9.93
C THR A 480 14.00 -6.49 10.31
N GLY A 481 13.28 -5.96 9.33
CA GLY A 481 12.26 -4.95 9.58
C GLY A 481 11.41 -4.61 8.36
N PRO A 482 10.62 -3.54 8.48
CA PRO A 482 9.45 -3.33 7.63
C PRO A 482 9.73 -2.50 6.36
N PHE A 483 10.91 -1.89 6.25
CA PHE A 483 11.26 -1.10 5.09
C PHE A 483 11.79 -2.00 3.96
N VAL A 484 11.64 -1.54 2.72
CA VAL A 484 12.22 -2.22 1.56
C VAL A 484 13.74 -2.22 1.68
N LYS A 485 14.35 -3.40 1.63
CA LYS A 485 15.79 -3.59 1.87
C LYS A 485 16.69 -2.81 0.89
N GLN A 486 16.17 -2.46 -0.27
CA GLN A 486 16.87 -1.74 -1.34
C GLN A 486 16.88 -0.22 -1.13
N THR A 487 16.10 0.33 -0.20
CA THR A 487 16.04 1.77 0.07
C THR A 487 16.95 2.15 1.23
N ASP A 488 17.37 3.40 1.28
CA ASP A 488 18.17 3.96 2.38
C ASP A 488 17.37 4.11 3.69
N TYR A 489 16.03 4.12 3.62
CA TYR A 489 15.16 4.00 4.80
C TYR A 489 15.36 2.68 5.57
N TYR A 490 15.91 1.64 4.94
CA TYR A 490 16.24 0.40 5.62
C TYR A 490 17.58 0.51 6.38
N ASN A 491 17.50 0.47 7.72
CA ASN A 491 18.70 0.37 8.56
C ASN A 491 19.43 -0.98 8.42
N HIS A 492 20.52 -1.01 7.65
CA HIS A 492 21.36 -2.19 7.45
C HIS A 492 22.24 -2.56 8.66
N ALA A 493 22.35 -1.70 9.68
CA ALA A 493 23.15 -1.99 10.87
C ALA A 493 22.44 -2.97 11.82
N ILE A 494 21.12 -3.13 11.70
CA ILE A 494 20.33 -4.04 12.52
C ILE A 494 20.68 -5.47 12.15
N LYS A 495 21.21 -6.22 13.11
CA LYS A 495 21.56 -7.62 12.93
C LYS A 495 20.31 -8.49 12.96
N PRO A 496 20.20 -9.50 12.07
CA PRO A 496 19.14 -10.50 12.15
C PRO A 496 19.15 -11.21 13.51
N LEU A 497 17.96 -11.67 13.91
CA LEU A 497 17.83 -12.49 15.10
C LEU A 497 18.66 -13.76 14.96
N THR A 498 19.50 -14.04 15.96
CA THR A 498 20.37 -15.21 15.93
C THR A 498 19.56 -16.46 16.27
N TYR A 499 19.77 -17.53 15.50
CA TYR A 499 19.21 -18.84 15.82
C TYR A 499 19.88 -19.40 17.07
N ASP A 500 19.14 -19.40 18.19
CA ASP A 500 19.60 -19.87 19.49
C ASP A 500 18.41 -20.42 20.32
N PRO A 501 18.02 -21.69 20.11
CA PRO A 501 16.93 -22.32 20.86
C PRO A 501 17.18 -22.38 22.38
N GLN A 502 18.44 -22.42 22.82
CA GLN A 502 18.77 -22.43 24.25
C GLN A 502 18.58 -21.04 24.87
N GLY A 503 19.00 -19.99 24.17
CA GLY A 503 18.67 -18.61 24.50
C GLY A 503 17.17 -18.34 24.51
N ALA A 504 16.42 -18.90 23.56
CA ALA A 504 14.96 -18.83 23.54
C ALA A 504 14.33 -19.41 24.82
N LEU A 505 14.77 -20.60 25.26
CA LEU A 505 14.31 -21.22 26.51
C LEU A 505 14.64 -20.37 27.74
N LYS A 506 15.84 -19.77 27.81
CA LYS A 506 16.22 -18.86 28.90
C LYS A 506 15.30 -17.63 28.95
N LEU A 507 14.99 -17.06 27.79
CA LEU A 507 14.13 -15.88 27.68
C LEU A 507 12.68 -16.21 28.06
N LEU A 508 12.17 -17.38 27.65
CA LEU A 508 10.86 -17.89 28.06
C LEU A 508 10.80 -18.16 29.57
N ALA A 509 11.87 -18.71 30.16
CA ALA A 509 11.98 -18.90 31.60
C ALA A 509 11.93 -17.58 32.37
N ALA A 510 12.63 -16.54 31.88
CA ALA A 510 12.56 -15.19 32.45
C ALA A 510 11.16 -14.54 32.30
N ALA A 511 10.35 -14.99 31.32
CA ALA A 511 8.95 -14.61 31.16
C ALA A 511 7.98 -15.47 32.00
N GLY A 512 8.50 -16.43 32.78
CA GLY A 512 7.74 -17.28 33.70
C GLY A 512 7.34 -18.65 33.15
N TRP A 513 7.76 -19.00 31.93
CA TRP A 513 7.47 -20.31 31.32
C TRP A 513 8.47 -21.37 31.77
N LYS A 514 7.99 -22.47 32.35
CA LYS A 514 8.83 -23.58 32.79
C LYS A 514 8.37 -24.87 32.15
N ARG A 515 9.28 -25.82 31.91
CA ARG A 515 8.88 -27.15 31.45
C ARG A 515 8.18 -27.89 32.59
N ASN A 516 6.99 -28.41 32.30
CA ASN A 516 6.29 -29.34 33.18
C ASN A 516 6.83 -30.78 33.00
N PRO A 517 6.39 -31.76 33.80
CA PRO A 517 6.88 -33.15 33.70
C PRO A 517 6.65 -33.81 32.34
N ALA A 518 5.66 -33.34 31.57
CA ALA A 518 5.40 -33.79 30.19
C ALA A 518 6.31 -33.10 29.15
N GLY A 519 7.28 -32.30 29.58
CA GLY A 519 8.22 -31.58 28.73
C GLY A 519 7.62 -30.37 28.01
N ARG A 520 6.39 -29.96 28.34
CA ARG A 520 5.71 -28.80 27.75
C ARG A 520 5.95 -27.55 28.56
N LEU A 521 6.06 -26.40 27.91
CA LEU A 521 6.15 -25.12 28.61
C LEU A 521 4.81 -24.79 29.24
N GLU A 522 4.84 -24.41 30.51
CA GLU A 522 3.68 -24.09 31.33
C GLU A 522 3.95 -22.83 32.16
N LYS A 523 2.93 -21.99 32.29
CA LYS A 523 2.90 -20.80 33.14
C LYS A 523 1.50 -20.67 33.73
N ASP A 524 1.40 -20.48 35.03
CA ASP A 524 0.11 -20.33 35.76
C ASP A 524 -0.89 -21.46 35.46
N GLY A 525 -0.40 -22.71 35.36
CA GLY A 525 -1.21 -23.89 35.05
C GLY A 525 -1.69 -24.01 33.60
N GLN A 526 -1.28 -23.09 32.73
CA GLN A 526 -1.60 -23.11 31.30
C GLN A 526 -0.40 -23.52 30.48
N THR A 527 -0.57 -24.52 29.62
CA THR A 527 0.44 -24.93 28.65
C THR A 527 0.55 -23.92 27.51
N PHE A 528 1.78 -23.67 27.03
CA PHE A 528 2.00 -22.80 25.89
C PHE A 528 1.51 -23.51 24.63
N LYS A 529 0.33 -23.12 24.17
CA LYS A 529 -0.29 -23.65 22.95
C LYS A 529 -0.90 -22.54 22.10
N PHE A 530 -0.83 -22.67 20.79
CA PHE A 530 -1.48 -21.76 19.85
C PHE A 530 -1.61 -22.36 18.45
N THR A 531 -2.35 -21.68 17.57
CA THR A 531 -2.49 -22.06 16.15
C THR A 531 -1.71 -21.12 15.24
N LEU A 532 -0.84 -21.67 14.39
CA LEU A 532 -0.17 -20.95 13.32
C LEU A 532 -0.91 -21.17 12.01
N ILE A 533 -1.36 -20.11 11.36
CA ILE A 533 -2.16 -20.19 10.12
C ILE A 533 -1.41 -19.61 8.92
N THR A 534 -1.68 -20.10 7.71
CA THR A 534 -1.27 -19.45 6.46
C THR A 534 -2.18 -19.85 5.29
N ASN A 535 -1.94 -19.29 4.11
CA ASN A 535 -2.72 -19.58 2.93
C ASN A 535 -2.22 -20.84 2.20
N SER A 536 -3.16 -21.61 1.68
CA SER A 536 -2.94 -22.70 0.73
C SER A 536 -2.39 -22.17 -0.61
N GLY A 537 -1.82 -23.09 -1.41
CA GLY A 537 -1.19 -22.78 -2.70
C GLY A 537 0.19 -22.10 -2.63
N ASN A 538 0.65 -21.70 -1.44
CA ASN A 538 2.00 -21.15 -1.25
C ASN A 538 2.92 -22.15 -0.56
N ASP A 539 3.66 -22.92 -1.37
CA ASP A 539 4.54 -23.99 -0.88
C ASP A 539 5.68 -23.47 0.02
N LEU A 540 6.17 -22.26 -0.23
CA LEU A 540 7.19 -21.63 0.64
C LEU A 540 6.64 -21.38 2.04
N ARG A 541 5.45 -20.77 2.15
CA ARG A 541 4.80 -20.54 3.45
C ARG A 541 4.44 -21.84 4.14
N LYS A 542 4.00 -22.87 3.40
CA LYS A 542 3.75 -24.21 3.93
C LYS A 542 5.01 -24.89 4.48
N ALA A 543 6.15 -24.72 3.81
CA ALA A 543 7.43 -25.23 4.32
C ALA A 543 7.85 -24.51 5.61
N ILE A 544 7.72 -23.18 5.66
CA ILE A 544 8.01 -22.38 6.85
C ILE A 544 7.08 -22.76 8.01
N LEU A 545 5.79 -22.99 7.74
CA LEU A 545 4.80 -23.47 8.71
C LEU A 545 5.28 -24.74 9.41
N ALA A 546 5.72 -25.74 8.64
CA ALA A 546 6.22 -27.01 9.17
C ALA A 546 7.52 -26.82 9.96
N ILE A 547 8.47 -26.01 9.45
CA ILE A 547 9.74 -25.73 10.12
C ILE A 547 9.51 -25.01 11.46
N ALA A 548 8.64 -23.99 11.49
CA ALA A 548 8.33 -23.25 12.70
C ALA A 548 7.58 -24.13 13.72
N GLN A 549 6.63 -24.96 13.26
CA GLN A 549 5.93 -25.91 14.12
C GLN A 549 6.91 -26.88 14.80
N ASP A 550 7.83 -27.48 14.04
CA ASP A 550 8.82 -28.40 14.57
C ASP A 550 9.78 -27.71 15.55
N ALA A 551 10.31 -26.54 15.17
CA ALA A 551 11.20 -25.73 16.01
C ALA A 551 10.56 -25.39 17.37
N TRP A 552 9.31 -24.94 17.38
CA TRP A 552 8.61 -24.59 18.61
C TRP A 552 8.22 -25.82 19.44
N LYS A 553 7.92 -26.94 18.79
CA LYS A 553 7.70 -28.23 19.48
C LYS A 553 8.94 -28.69 20.23
N GLN A 554 10.13 -28.55 19.64
CA GLN A 554 11.40 -28.94 20.29
C GLN A 554 11.67 -28.14 21.58
N ILE A 555 11.24 -26.88 21.66
CA ILE A 555 11.35 -26.07 22.87
C ILE A 555 10.16 -26.23 23.84
N GLY A 556 9.22 -27.15 23.55
CA GLY A 556 8.13 -27.55 24.46
C GLY A 556 6.80 -26.82 24.24
N ILE A 557 6.62 -26.13 23.12
CA ILE A 557 5.38 -25.42 22.78
C ILE A 557 4.48 -26.34 21.95
N ASP A 558 3.17 -26.31 22.18
CA ASP A 558 2.19 -27.07 21.40
C ASP A 558 1.56 -26.22 20.29
N VAL A 559 1.98 -26.46 19.05
CA VAL A 559 1.58 -25.62 17.91
C VAL A 559 0.72 -26.41 16.94
N ARG A 560 -0.53 -25.98 16.78
CA ARG A 560 -1.44 -26.46 15.73
C ARG A 560 -1.22 -25.64 14.47
N THR A 561 -1.50 -26.24 13.31
CA THR A 561 -1.34 -25.58 12.02
C THR A 561 -2.64 -25.64 11.22
N ASP A 562 -2.91 -24.60 10.44
CA ASP A 562 -4.08 -24.53 9.55
C ASP A 562 -3.72 -23.87 8.22
N LEU A 563 -4.27 -24.41 7.13
CA LEU A 563 -4.05 -23.97 5.75
C LEU A 563 -5.39 -23.62 5.11
N LEU A 564 -5.55 -22.38 4.70
CA LEU A 564 -6.83 -21.83 4.26
C LEU A 564 -6.75 -21.33 2.82
N GLU A 565 -7.85 -21.39 2.06
CA GLU A 565 -7.97 -20.69 0.77
C GLU A 565 -7.72 -19.17 0.96
N TRP A 566 -7.15 -18.47 -0.03
CA TRP A 566 -6.69 -17.08 0.09
C TRP A 566 -7.79 -16.10 0.54
N SER A 567 -8.95 -16.13 -0.10
CA SER A 567 -10.07 -15.26 0.23
C SER A 567 -10.60 -15.55 1.64
N VAL A 568 -10.73 -16.82 2.01
CA VAL A 568 -11.09 -17.23 3.39
C VAL A 568 -10.04 -16.78 4.39
N PHE A 569 -8.76 -16.98 4.10
CA PHE A 569 -7.65 -16.57 4.95
C PHE A 569 -7.70 -15.06 5.25
N ILE A 570 -7.88 -14.23 4.22
CA ILE A 570 -7.95 -12.77 4.38
C ILE A 570 -9.25 -12.33 5.06
N GLN A 571 -10.41 -12.73 4.54
CA GLN A 571 -11.71 -12.21 4.99
C GLN A 571 -12.13 -12.75 6.36
N GLU A 572 -11.90 -14.04 6.61
CA GLU A 572 -12.41 -14.71 7.81
C GLU A 572 -11.41 -14.75 8.96
N ARG A 573 -10.11 -14.76 8.67
CA ARG A 573 -9.07 -14.80 9.72
C ARG A 573 -8.39 -13.44 9.91
N VAL A 574 -7.77 -12.89 8.86
CA VAL A 574 -6.93 -11.70 8.98
C VAL A 574 -7.76 -10.45 9.28
N ASN A 575 -8.78 -10.15 8.47
CA ASN A 575 -9.60 -8.94 8.62
C ASN A 575 -10.43 -8.91 9.91
N LYS A 576 -10.77 -10.09 10.44
CA LYS A 576 -11.48 -10.25 11.72
C LYS A 576 -10.53 -10.34 12.92
N ALA A 577 -9.22 -10.28 12.69
CA ALA A 577 -8.17 -10.48 13.70
C ALA A 577 -8.34 -11.79 14.50
N ASP A 578 -8.93 -12.82 13.89
CA ASP A 578 -9.15 -14.13 14.51
C ASP A 578 -8.01 -15.09 14.18
N PHE A 579 -6.86 -14.86 14.81
CA PHE A 579 -5.70 -15.74 14.74
C PHE A 579 -4.80 -15.53 15.96
N ASP A 580 -3.99 -16.54 16.27
CA ASP A 580 -2.94 -16.44 17.28
C ASP A 580 -1.63 -15.95 16.65
N ALA A 581 -1.16 -16.67 15.64
CA ALA A 581 -0.05 -16.29 14.79
C ALA A 581 -0.34 -16.66 13.32
N LEU A 582 0.27 -15.94 12.38
CA LEU A 582 0.12 -16.20 10.95
C LEU A 582 1.45 -16.10 10.20
N ILE A 583 1.57 -16.79 9.07
CA ILE A 583 2.63 -16.54 8.07
C ILE A 583 1.99 -15.78 6.91
N LEU A 584 2.53 -14.60 6.61
CA LEU A 584 2.06 -13.75 5.53
C LEU A 584 3.24 -12.96 4.95
N GLY A 585 2.96 -12.11 3.99
CA GLY A 585 3.95 -11.21 3.45
C GLY A 585 3.31 -9.94 2.93
N TRP A 586 4.12 -8.89 2.88
CA TRP A 586 3.75 -7.60 2.32
C TRP A 586 4.49 -7.38 1.01
N GLN A 587 3.77 -6.88 0.00
CA GLN A 587 4.33 -6.15 -1.12
C GLN A 587 4.35 -4.67 -0.72
N MET A 588 5.50 -4.01 -0.86
CA MET A 588 5.74 -2.67 -0.32
C MET A 588 6.03 -1.70 -1.46
N GLY A 589 5.62 -0.44 -1.26
CA GLY A 589 6.12 0.69 -2.06
C GLY A 589 7.53 1.08 -1.64
N ILE A 590 8.12 2.02 -2.38
CA ILE A 590 9.43 2.61 -2.03
C ILE A 590 9.32 3.77 -1.03
N ASP A 591 8.11 4.30 -0.85
CA ASP A 591 7.83 5.40 0.07
C ASP A 591 7.91 4.92 1.53
N PRO A 592 8.45 5.74 2.45
CA PRO A 592 8.68 5.33 3.84
C PRO A 592 7.42 5.38 4.73
N ASP A 593 6.27 5.78 4.20
CA ASP A 593 5.03 5.85 4.97
C ASP A 593 4.51 4.44 5.31
N LEU A 594 4.64 4.10 6.59
CA LEU A 594 4.27 2.81 7.16
C LEU A 594 3.03 2.90 8.06
N TYR A 595 2.30 4.01 8.03
CA TYR A 595 1.21 4.30 8.96
C TYR A 595 0.13 3.23 8.98
N GLN A 596 -0.34 2.79 7.82
CA GLN A 596 -1.43 1.79 7.70
C GLN A 596 -1.13 0.48 8.41
N ILE A 597 0.12 0.04 8.38
CA ILE A 597 0.54 -1.28 8.88
C ILE A 597 0.98 -1.20 10.35
N TRP A 598 1.60 -0.10 10.76
CA TRP A 598 2.33 -0.04 12.03
C TRP A 598 1.77 0.93 13.06
N HIS A 599 1.00 1.95 12.66
CA HIS A 599 0.46 2.91 13.62
C HIS A 599 -0.65 2.27 14.46
N SER A 600 -0.69 2.54 15.76
CA SER A 600 -1.61 1.90 16.71
C SER A 600 -3.10 2.18 16.44
N SER A 601 -3.41 3.27 15.73
CA SER A 601 -4.76 3.65 15.31
C SER A 601 -5.33 2.75 14.19
N GLN A 602 -4.51 1.95 13.52
CA GLN A 602 -4.87 1.19 12.32
C GLN A 602 -5.29 -0.26 12.63
N THR A 603 -5.96 -0.46 13.77
CA THR A 603 -6.27 -1.79 14.34
C THR A 603 -7.74 -2.21 14.27
N ASN A 604 -8.62 -1.39 13.69
CA ASN A 604 -10.05 -1.64 13.50
C ASN A 604 -10.30 -2.59 12.30
N PRO A 605 -11.55 -3.09 12.10
CA PRO A 605 -11.87 -3.97 10.97
C PRO A 605 -11.42 -3.38 9.63
N TYR A 606 -10.84 -4.23 8.78
CA TYR A 606 -10.28 -3.89 7.46
C TYR A 606 -9.08 -2.94 7.46
N GLN A 607 -8.52 -2.58 8.61
CA GLN A 607 -7.24 -1.85 8.69
C GLN A 607 -6.04 -2.82 8.74
N LEU A 608 -4.85 -2.32 8.41
CA LEU A 608 -3.71 -3.17 8.04
C LEU A 608 -2.76 -3.51 9.20
N ASN A 609 -2.95 -2.93 10.39
CA ASN A 609 -2.25 -3.37 11.61
C ASN A 609 -2.90 -4.63 12.18
N PHE A 610 -2.76 -5.73 11.42
CA PHE A 610 -3.37 -7.03 11.72
C PHE A 610 -2.98 -7.55 13.10
N VAL A 611 -1.70 -7.40 13.47
CA VAL A 611 -1.15 -7.91 14.72
C VAL A 611 -1.50 -7.08 15.94
N GLY A 612 -1.96 -5.85 15.76
CA GLY A 612 -2.32 -4.98 16.89
C GLY A 612 -1.10 -4.36 17.57
N PHE A 613 -0.03 -4.11 16.82
CA PHE A 613 1.16 -3.44 17.35
C PHE A 613 0.80 -2.06 17.88
N LYS A 614 1.30 -1.72 19.08
CA LYS A 614 1.10 -0.42 19.73
C LYS A 614 2.39 -0.01 20.41
N ASN A 615 2.94 1.13 20.03
CA ASN A 615 4.10 1.72 20.67
C ASN A 615 4.06 3.24 20.42
N THR A 616 4.06 4.03 21.48
CA THR A 616 3.89 5.50 21.40
C THR A 616 5.05 6.19 20.71
N GLU A 617 6.28 5.69 20.89
CA GLU A 617 7.47 6.23 20.22
C GLU A 617 7.45 5.91 18.72
N ALA A 618 7.02 4.69 18.36
CA ALA A 618 6.82 4.31 16.97
C ALA A 618 5.73 5.15 16.30
N ASP A 619 4.60 5.36 16.97
CA ASP A 619 3.49 6.19 16.47
C ASP A 619 3.96 7.62 16.16
N ASP A 620 4.70 8.24 17.09
CA ASP A 620 5.27 9.58 16.92
C ASP A 620 6.27 9.63 15.74
N LEU A 621 7.19 8.66 15.64
CA LEU A 621 8.13 8.59 14.51
C LEU A 621 7.42 8.43 13.17
N ILE A 622 6.38 7.61 13.09
CA ILE A 622 5.58 7.44 11.86
C ILE A 622 4.93 8.77 11.47
N ILE A 623 4.37 9.52 12.42
CA ILE A 623 3.79 10.84 12.15
C ILE A 623 4.86 11.82 11.66
N ARG A 624 6.04 11.84 12.30
CA ARG A 624 7.16 12.70 11.88
C ARG A 624 7.67 12.35 10.49
N ILE A 625 7.82 11.07 10.15
CA ILE A 625 8.21 10.61 8.80
C ILE A 625 7.25 11.17 7.74
N ARG A 626 5.95 11.20 8.03
CA ARG A 626 4.91 11.75 7.14
C ARG A 626 4.96 13.27 7.02
N GLN A 627 5.57 13.99 7.95
CA GLN A 627 5.65 15.45 7.96
C GLN A 627 7.03 15.99 7.56
N GLU A 628 8.02 15.11 7.43
CA GLU A 628 9.40 15.43 7.08
C GLU A 628 9.59 15.42 5.55
N TYR A 629 10.13 16.51 5.02
CA TYR A 629 10.53 16.71 3.63
C TYR A 629 12.05 16.75 3.45
N ASP A 630 12.84 16.87 4.53
CA ASP A 630 14.29 16.64 4.48
C ASP A 630 14.58 15.13 4.47
N HIS A 631 15.13 14.67 3.35
CA HIS A 631 15.41 13.25 3.12
C HIS A 631 16.34 12.64 4.18
N GLY A 632 17.36 13.38 4.61
CA GLY A 632 18.33 12.89 5.61
C GLY A 632 17.66 12.64 6.96
N ARG A 633 16.91 13.62 7.47
CA ARG A 633 16.13 13.48 8.71
C ARG A 633 15.07 12.39 8.59
N GLN A 634 14.42 12.26 7.43
CA GLN A 634 13.44 11.21 7.19
C GLN A 634 14.06 9.82 7.30
N VAL A 635 15.24 9.60 6.71
CA VAL A 635 16.03 8.36 6.84
C VAL A 635 16.38 8.07 8.30
N GLU A 636 16.82 9.07 9.07
CA GLU A 636 17.10 8.89 10.50
C GLU A 636 15.87 8.44 11.31
N TYR A 637 14.69 9.03 11.04
CA TYR A 637 13.45 8.62 11.69
C TYR A 637 13.05 7.19 11.30
N CYS A 638 13.19 6.83 10.03
CA CYS A 638 12.96 5.46 9.55
C CYS A 638 13.89 4.46 10.24
N HIS A 639 15.18 4.79 10.41
CA HIS A 639 16.14 3.92 11.10
C HIS A 639 15.77 3.68 12.56
N LYS A 640 15.37 4.73 13.29
CA LYS A 640 14.87 4.61 14.67
C LYS A 640 13.59 3.77 14.75
N LEU A 641 12.66 3.97 13.82
CA LEU A 641 11.43 3.17 13.75
C LEU A 641 11.75 1.69 13.49
N HIS A 642 12.69 1.40 12.58
CA HIS A 642 13.16 0.04 12.32
C HIS A 642 13.76 -0.58 13.58
N GLU A 643 14.59 0.14 14.34
CA GLU A 643 15.16 -0.34 15.60
C GLU A 643 14.08 -0.71 16.64
N ILE A 644 13.05 0.13 16.79
CA ILE A 644 11.93 -0.14 17.70
C ILE A 644 11.20 -1.41 17.26
N ILE A 645 10.82 -1.52 15.99
CA ILE A 645 10.07 -2.67 15.47
C ILE A 645 10.92 -3.95 15.57
N ALA A 646 12.21 -3.88 15.26
CA ALA A 646 13.13 -5.01 15.40
C ALA A 646 13.32 -5.41 16.88
N ARG A 647 13.30 -4.47 17.81
CA ARG A 647 13.38 -4.77 19.27
C ARG A 647 12.09 -5.39 19.79
N GLU A 648 10.95 -4.85 19.40
CA GLU A 648 9.62 -5.28 19.85
C GLU A 648 9.19 -6.62 19.24
N GLN A 649 9.73 -7.03 18.10
CA GLN A 649 9.40 -8.29 17.42
C GLN A 649 7.87 -8.52 17.28
N PRO A 650 7.05 -7.55 16.85
CA PRO A 650 5.64 -7.81 16.53
C PRO A 650 5.51 -8.85 15.42
N TYR A 651 6.51 -8.88 14.53
CA TYR A 651 6.76 -9.92 13.56
C TYR A 651 8.11 -10.60 13.85
N THR A 652 8.19 -11.91 13.59
CA THR A 652 9.47 -12.51 13.21
C THR A 652 9.65 -12.27 11.70
N PHE A 653 10.50 -11.30 11.35
CA PHE A 653 10.88 -11.05 9.97
C PHE A 653 11.75 -12.20 9.46
N LEU A 654 11.36 -12.81 8.33
CA LEU A 654 12.03 -14.00 7.80
C LEU A 654 12.97 -13.61 6.67
N TYR A 655 12.41 -13.28 5.50
CA TYR A 655 13.20 -12.98 4.32
C TYR A 655 12.49 -12.03 3.36
N VAL A 656 13.30 -11.35 2.57
CA VAL A 656 12.90 -10.80 1.27
C VAL A 656 13.32 -11.80 0.19
N GLY A 657 12.36 -12.21 -0.64
CA GLY A 657 12.63 -13.10 -1.77
C GLY A 657 13.19 -12.35 -2.96
N LYS A 658 13.80 -13.06 -3.90
CA LYS A 658 13.90 -12.52 -5.26
C LYS A 658 12.54 -12.65 -5.94
N TRP A 659 12.10 -11.59 -6.61
CA TRP A 659 11.03 -11.75 -7.60
C TRP A 659 11.64 -12.47 -8.81
N THR A 660 10.88 -13.40 -9.38
CA THR A 660 11.31 -14.16 -10.55
C THR A 660 10.17 -14.20 -11.55
N ALA A 661 10.48 -13.91 -12.80
CA ALA A 661 9.55 -14.02 -13.91
C ALA A 661 10.21 -14.81 -15.03
N VAL A 662 9.46 -15.74 -15.61
CA VAL A 662 9.89 -16.52 -16.76
C VAL A 662 8.82 -16.38 -17.81
N LEU A 663 9.21 -15.91 -18.99
CA LEU A 663 8.32 -15.69 -20.12
C LEU A 663 8.82 -16.50 -21.32
N ASP A 664 7.90 -16.87 -22.20
CA ASP A 664 8.26 -17.38 -23.53
C ASP A 664 9.10 -16.33 -24.29
N LYS A 665 10.19 -16.73 -24.97
CA LYS A 665 11.02 -15.80 -25.76
C LYS A 665 10.26 -15.13 -26.92
N ARG A 666 9.11 -15.68 -27.30
CA ARG A 666 8.21 -15.07 -28.29
C ARG A 666 7.43 -13.88 -27.74
N ILE A 667 7.34 -13.72 -26.43
CA ILE A 667 6.75 -12.55 -25.80
C ILE A 667 7.78 -11.44 -25.83
N VAL A 668 7.51 -10.41 -26.62
CA VAL A 668 8.44 -9.31 -26.86
C VAL A 668 7.74 -7.97 -26.78
N LEU A 669 8.51 -6.91 -26.59
CA LEU A 669 8.03 -5.55 -26.71
C LEU A 669 7.93 -5.22 -28.19
N LYS A 670 6.76 -4.73 -28.63
CA LYS A 670 6.57 -4.19 -29.98
C LYS A 670 6.44 -2.68 -29.89
N THR A 671 7.37 -1.96 -30.52
CA THR A 671 7.30 -0.52 -30.70
C THR A 671 7.20 -0.17 -32.19
N VAL A 672 6.66 1.01 -32.47
CA VAL A 672 6.61 1.59 -33.82
C VAL A 672 7.36 2.91 -33.74
N ASP A 673 8.34 3.13 -34.61
CA ASP A 673 9.07 4.40 -34.69
C ASP A 673 8.28 5.48 -35.45
N ASP A 674 8.80 6.71 -35.47
CA ASP A 674 8.15 7.85 -36.14
C ASP A 674 8.00 7.65 -37.66
N ALA A 675 8.78 6.74 -38.26
CA ALA A 675 8.70 6.38 -39.66
C ALA A 675 7.71 5.22 -39.92
N GLY A 676 7.07 4.68 -38.89
CA GLY A 676 6.12 3.58 -38.98
C GLY A 676 6.76 2.18 -38.97
N ASN A 677 8.08 2.06 -38.77
CA ASN A 677 8.75 0.77 -38.73
C ASN A 677 8.50 0.07 -37.40
N VAL A 678 8.17 -1.21 -37.47
CA VAL A 678 7.96 -2.04 -36.28
C VAL A 678 9.30 -2.57 -35.78
N ARG A 679 9.60 -2.36 -34.51
CA ARG A 679 10.76 -2.92 -33.82
C ARG A 679 10.31 -3.86 -32.71
N TYR A 680 10.98 -5.01 -32.61
CA TYR A 680 10.79 -5.97 -31.54
C TYR A 680 12.02 -6.00 -30.64
N THR A 681 11.81 -5.89 -29.33
CA THR A 681 12.91 -5.93 -28.34
C THR A 681 12.56 -6.86 -27.18
N LYS A 682 13.60 -7.31 -26.45
CA LYS A 682 13.40 -8.13 -25.25
C LYS A 682 12.67 -7.31 -24.19
N ILE A 683 11.91 -8.00 -23.34
CA ILE A 683 11.34 -7.36 -22.15
C ILE A 683 12.50 -7.02 -21.21
N LYS A 684 12.50 -5.80 -20.68
CA LYS A 684 13.47 -5.34 -19.68
C LYS A 684 12.68 -4.89 -18.44
N PRO A 685 12.95 -5.48 -17.27
CA PRO A 685 12.37 -5.03 -16.02
C PRO A 685 12.85 -3.62 -15.66
N THR A 686 11.99 -2.85 -14.99
CA THR A 686 12.39 -1.57 -14.40
C THR A 686 13.38 -1.76 -13.25
N LYS A 687 13.93 -0.66 -12.71
CA LYS A 687 14.79 -0.71 -11.50
C LYS A 687 14.09 -1.31 -10.27
N THR A 688 12.76 -1.23 -10.20
CA THR A 688 11.95 -1.88 -9.15
C THR A 688 11.66 -3.35 -9.43
N GLY A 689 12.10 -3.86 -10.57
CA GLY A 689 11.80 -5.21 -10.99
C GLY A 689 10.40 -5.40 -11.55
N ASN A 690 9.68 -4.32 -11.85
CA ASN A 690 8.42 -4.42 -12.56
C ASN A 690 8.71 -4.77 -14.03
N TYR A 691 8.50 -6.02 -14.40
CA TYR A 691 8.68 -6.45 -15.79
C TYR A 691 7.44 -6.13 -16.65
N SER A 692 6.25 -5.99 -16.07
CA SER A 692 4.99 -5.69 -16.78
C SER A 692 4.74 -4.20 -17.00
N PHE A 693 5.71 -3.31 -16.71
CA PHE A 693 5.58 -1.86 -16.89
C PHE A 693 5.12 -1.47 -18.31
N TYR A 694 5.58 -2.20 -19.33
CA TYR A 694 5.22 -1.98 -20.74
C TYR A 694 4.20 -2.98 -21.27
N PHE A 695 3.35 -3.56 -20.42
CA PHE A 695 2.46 -4.65 -20.80
C PHE A 695 1.56 -4.32 -22.00
N ASN A 696 1.07 -3.08 -22.12
CA ASN A 696 0.28 -2.62 -23.26
C ASN A 696 1.00 -2.80 -24.62
N LYS A 697 2.34 -2.76 -24.62
CA LYS A 697 3.18 -2.92 -25.81
C LYS A 697 3.65 -4.35 -26.05
N TRP A 698 3.33 -5.29 -25.17
CA TRP A 698 3.74 -6.69 -25.35
C TRP A 698 2.98 -7.40 -26.45
N VAL A 699 3.65 -8.25 -27.20
CA VAL A 699 3.04 -9.14 -28.18
C VAL A 699 3.68 -10.52 -28.11
N LYS A 700 2.91 -11.57 -28.39
CA LYS A 700 3.45 -12.91 -28.59
C LYS A 700 3.59 -13.21 -30.08
N LEU A 701 4.81 -13.42 -30.53
CA LEU A 701 5.10 -13.79 -31.92
C LEU A 701 4.84 -15.28 -32.18
N PRO A 702 4.55 -15.68 -33.42
CA PRO A 702 4.36 -17.10 -33.76
C PRO A 702 5.66 -17.90 -33.59
N GLN A 703 6.80 -17.28 -33.81
CA GLN A 703 8.14 -17.87 -33.73
C GLN A 703 9.08 -16.98 -32.92
N VAL A 704 10.15 -17.56 -32.38
CA VAL A 704 11.16 -16.79 -31.65
C VAL A 704 11.84 -15.81 -32.61
N PRO A 705 11.81 -14.49 -32.34
CA PRO A 705 12.43 -13.52 -33.22
C PRO A 705 13.95 -13.64 -33.20
N MET A 706 14.59 -13.44 -34.36
CA MET A 706 16.03 -13.23 -34.46
C MET A 706 16.32 -11.83 -33.91
N MET A 707 16.70 -11.77 -32.63
CA MET A 707 16.99 -10.49 -31.97
C MET A 707 18.30 -9.96 -32.51
N LEU A 708 18.29 -8.75 -33.07
CA LEU A 708 19.53 -8.00 -33.30
C LEU A 708 20.14 -7.76 -31.92
N ASP A 709 21.35 -8.26 -31.67
CA ASP A 709 22.09 -7.91 -30.46
C ASP A 709 22.23 -6.38 -30.43
N GLU A 710 22.05 -5.80 -29.24
CA GLU A 710 22.21 -4.36 -29.02
C GLU A 710 23.69 -4.00 -29.19
N GLY A 711 24.07 -3.72 -30.44
CA GLY A 711 25.34 -3.10 -30.85
C GLY A 711 25.11 -1.65 -31.25
#